data_AF-A0A9D8S401-F1
#
_entry.id   AF-A0A9D8S401-F1
#
_cell.length_a   1.000
_cell.length_b   1.000
_cell.length_c   1.000
_cell.angle_alpha   90.00
_cell.angle_beta   90.00
_cell.angle_gamma   90.00
#
_symmetry.space_group_name_H-M   'P 1'
#
loop_
_entity.id
_entity.type
_entity.pdbx_description
1 polymer ?
#
loop_
_entity_poly.entity_id
_entity_poly.type
_entity_poly.pdbx_seq_one_letter_code
_entity_poly.pdbx_strand_id
1 'polypeptide(L)'
;MKQIKCLDIIIFGEVNIVTIDQIIKNIAQLEYSLFVVNSYAAGIQQNDGRYITKYFPMSPFVIEQMLKRQGSMGCYQQGYKTNRIKWICFDFDCKDKVEPNVLSLYNQCIVPFTQMLDEFEINYMLEFSGRRGIHVWITFDKLITKELGYRIVCKLEQCCPALYGIMESKEWGLDRFPATDSSRNNIVGKQVKFPLSCHMSGDRSFFFTKSFQKKDDTESEKFFQEQLKILEGYKPNDIEVVTSRLGIDISHSDEVKLKYRKYRLVDKIEITVDQVIDILSETEVFNKIFLRMKQGLAMPQDWTVLLGTLYLCDSNAQLVKDVFRKFPNYDEQKTYSNIEKVGGRYFPATFEYLYHIYGMKIESSLDGQETSLHYLLRKCGLEQNLLVQYEELNEKKAVSDIGLTVKKEKAYLKDNDEVPDVSIWNKLCNLKQYDLQHYDDIIEKIVRGEKIEYVPTEYKVYERVESSEKVRTLVSLSAKDRVITTNLALRLCSKMKVNWKSFSYHISYTSQERIFYYWYSSWGKFIDHIRVFTEIPFMDNYEAFYIDLKGFYDHIDFVSVFRSFEDLLDEETKNIFVFLTEFNDMLMKKLQNGRRIGVPQGPAYARIIAEMFLDRLLESVCQRFKNSGFYMYRYVDDIVFFCEPDFDGKAMYDYLIGALPSAGLPVNYDKTKYFGKISLINDEDRRELLHQDSFNYELKENEYTGILVEEERRKKLKNYLMKNSFSVGSLRYIFGTNTFSEAQSWCLDYYREDILKSCNGRGSNFRKFYEFLFCNERYMKLILDNEELALISLDSLNFSNFVHSLYYAVQDHVIAPSLFERIKHEYIEKLFDTKMKKDDEIIINALRLITAEVSDEKA
;
A
#
# COMPACT_ATOMS: atom_id res chain seq x y z
N MET A 1 -27.60 49.34 -28.34
CA MET A 1 -28.52 49.08 -29.47
C MET A 1 -27.76 48.34 -30.56
N LYS A 2 -27.78 47.01 -30.54
CA LYS A 2 -27.42 46.10 -31.65
C LYS A 2 -28.01 44.73 -31.31
N GLN A 3 -28.87 44.24 -32.21
CA GLN A 3 -29.67 43.02 -32.11
C GLN A 3 -28.80 41.77 -32.00
N ILE A 4 -29.13 40.90 -31.06
CA ILE A 4 -28.74 39.49 -31.06
C ILE A 4 -29.84 38.73 -31.80
N LYS A 5 -29.48 38.05 -32.89
CA LYS A 5 -30.34 37.09 -33.59
C LYS A 5 -30.46 35.83 -32.75
N CYS A 6 -31.68 35.49 -32.32
CA CYS A 6 -32.04 34.12 -31.95
C CYS A 6 -31.88 33.22 -33.17
N LEU A 7 -31.11 32.14 -33.01
CA LEU A 7 -31.11 30.98 -33.89
C LEU A 7 -31.71 29.84 -33.05
N ASP A 8 -32.83 29.32 -33.53
CA ASP A 8 -33.56 28.21 -32.94
C ASP A 8 -32.68 26.96 -32.87
N ILE A 9 -32.40 26.50 -31.65
CA ILE A 9 -31.83 25.18 -31.40
C ILE A 9 -32.98 24.19 -31.41
N ILE A 10 -33.08 23.43 -32.49
CA ILE A 10 -33.89 22.22 -32.55
C ILE A 10 -33.21 21.19 -31.64
N ILE A 11 -33.79 20.97 -30.46
CA ILE A 11 -33.43 19.86 -29.58
C ILE A 11 -34.00 18.58 -30.22
N PHE A 12 -33.18 17.87 -30.99
CA PHE A 12 -33.41 16.45 -31.21
C PHE A 12 -33.06 15.74 -29.89
N GLY A 13 -34.08 15.29 -29.18
CA GLY A 13 -33.89 14.33 -28.09
C GLY A 13 -33.36 13.03 -28.66
N GLU A 14 -32.06 12.78 -28.49
CA GLU A 14 -31.51 11.43 -28.65
C GLU A 14 -32.20 10.53 -27.62
N VAL A 15 -33.04 9.63 -28.11
CA VAL A 15 -33.45 8.45 -27.34
C VAL A 15 -32.16 7.65 -27.13
N ASN A 16 -31.58 7.73 -25.93
CA ASN A 16 -30.44 6.91 -25.53
C ASN A 16 -30.87 5.43 -25.58
N ILE A 17 -30.63 4.76 -26.70
CA ILE A 17 -30.76 3.31 -26.80
C ILE A 17 -29.63 2.73 -25.96
N VAL A 18 -29.97 2.25 -24.76
CA VAL A 18 -29.01 1.60 -23.86
C VAL A 18 -28.60 0.28 -24.50
N THR A 19 -27.32 0.11 -24.83
CA THR A 19 -26.82 -1.15 -25.39
C THR A 19 -26.75 -2.25 -24.33
N ILE A 20 -26.76 -3.53 -24.75
CA ILE A 20 -26.57 -4.68 -23.84
C ILE A 20 -25.29 -4.55 -23.00
N ASP A 21 -24.21 -4.01 -23.57
CA ASP A 21 -22.96 -3.76 -22.87
C ASP A 21 -23.12 -2.76 -21.73
N GLN A 22 -23.90 -1.69 -21.94
CA GLN A 22 -24.17 -0.71 -20.91
C GLN A 22 -25.04 -1.30 -19.78
N ILE A 23 -25.99 -2.19 -20.12
CA ILE A 23 -26.77 -2.94 -19.13
C ILE A 23 -25.86 -3.83 -18.30
N ILE A 24 -25.00 -4.63 -18.93
CA ILE A 24 -24.04 -5.51 -18.23
C ILE A 24 -23.11 -4.71 -17.33
N LYS A 25 -22.63 -3.55 -17.78
CA LYS A 25 -21.80 -2.65 -16.98
C LYS A 25 -22.53 -2.13 -15.73
N ASN A 26 -23.79 -1.76 -15.85
CA ASN A 26 -24.60 -1.31 -14.71
C ASN A 26 -24.86 -2.47 -13.72
N ILE A 27 -25.16 -3.67 -14.23
CA ILE A 27 -25.28 -4.89 -13.41
C ILE A 27 -23.99 -5.14 -12.63
N ALA A 28 -22.84 -5.09 -13.30
CA ALA A 28 -21.55 -5.33 -12.66
C ALA A 28 -21.23 -4.32 -11.54
N GLN A 29 -21.64 -3.06 -11.68
CA GLN A 29 -21.52 -2.05 -10.62
C GLN A 29 -22.41 -2.37 -9.41
N LEU A 30 -23.65 -2.81 -9.64
CA LEU A 30 -24.58 -3.20 -8.59
C LEU A 30 -24.10 -4.47 -7.88
N GLU A 31 -23.67 -5.50 -8.62
CA GLU A 31 -23.09 -6.71 -8.02
C GLU A 31 -21.84 -6.42 -7.21
N TYR A 32 -20.95 -5.56 -7.72
CA TYR A 32 -19.79 -5.11 -6.95
C TYR A 32 -20.21 -4.46 -5.63
N SER A 33 -21.15 -3.52 -5.70
CA SER A 33 -21.66 -2.81 -4.52
C SER A 33 -22.29 -3.76 -3.49
N LEU A 34 -23.10 -4.72 -3.95
CA LEU A 34 -23.88 -5.59 -3.06
C LEU A 34 -23.05 -6.75 -2.48
N PHE A 35 -22.17 -7.37 -3.28
CA PHE A 35 -21.54 -8.64 -2.93
C PHE A 35 -20.05 -8.54 -2.63
N VAL A 36 -19.33 -7.54 -3.15
CA VAL A 36 -17.88 -7.43 -2.92
C VAL A 36 -17.62 -6.85 -1.53
N VAL A 37 -17.11 -7.72 -0.65
CA VAL A 37 -16.51 -7.34 0.64
C VAL A 37 -14.99 -7.35 0.53
N ASN A 38 -14.45 -8.34 -0.18
CA ASN A 38 -13.03 -8.50 -0.40
C ASN A 38 -12.61 -7.88 -1.73
N SER A 39 -12.02 -6.69 -1.67
CA SER A 39 -11.51 -6.00 -2.86
C SER A 39 -10.14 -6.54 -3.35
N TYR A 40 -9.56 -7.53 -2.66
CA TYR A 40 -8.19 -8.00 -2.91
C TYR A 40 -8.11 -9.47 -3.34
N ALA A 41 -9.22 -10.20 -3.30
CA ALA A 41 -9.25 -11.62 -3.66
C ALA A 41 -10.62 -12.06 -4.16
N ALA A 42 -10.61 -13.00 -5.10
CA ALA A 42 -11.79 -13.73 -5.56
C ALA A 42 -11.44 -15.19 -5.86
N GLY A 43 -12.43 -16.07 -5.78
CA GLY A 43 -12.28 -17.45 -6.25
C GLY A 43 -12.43 -17.47 -7.77
N ILE A 44 -11.45 -17.98 -8.50
CA ILE A 44 -11.54 -18.11 -9.96
C ILE A 44 -11.77 -19.57 -10.32
N GLN A 45 -12.84 -19.85 -11.06
CA GLN A 45 -13.14 -21.20 -11.52
C GLN A 45 -12.09 -21.69 -12.52
N GLN A 46 -11.65 -22.93 -12.34
CA GLN A 46 -10.76 -23.67 -13.22
C GLN A 46 -11.56 -24.57 -14.16
N ASN A 47 -10.90 -25.13 -15.17
CA ASN A 47 -11.52 -26.04 -16.16
C ASN A 47 -12.14 -27.30 -15.55
N ASP A 48 -11.67 -27.73 -14.38
CA ASP A 48 -12.24 -28.88 -13.63
C ASP A 48 -13.45 -28.49 -12.75
N GLY A 49 -13.88 -27.23 -12.81
CA GLY A 49 -14.98 -26.66 -12.04
C GLY A 49 -14.59 -26.19 -10.64
N ARG A 50 -13.37 -26.48 -10.15
CA ARG A 50 -12.91 -26.04 -8.82
C ARG A 50 -12.56 -24.56 -8.82
N TYR A 51 -12.67 -23.92 -7.67
CA TYR A 51 -12.27 -22.52 -7.50
C TYR A 51 -10.91 -22.44 -6.81
N ILE A 52 -10.04 -21.59 -7.35
CA ILE A 52 -8.75 -21.24 -6.74
C ILE A 52 -8.79 -19.77 -6.34
N THR A 53 -8.39 -19.47 -5.10
CA THR A 53 -8.22 -18.08 -4.64
C THR A 53 -7.12 -17.40 -5.46
N LYS A 54 -7.46 -16.31 -6.12
CA LYS A 54 -6.50 -15.41 -6.78
C LYS A 54 -6.52 -14.05 -6.08
N TYR A 55 -5.35 -13.45 -5.91
CA TYR A 55 -5.17 -12.15 -5.27
C TYR A 55 -4.91 -11.08 -6.34
N PHE A 56 -5.84 -10.15 -6.49
CA PHE A 56 -5.82 -9.07 -7.47
C PHE A 56 -6.87 -8.00 -7.08
N PRO A 57 -6.76 -6.75 -7.58
CA PRO A 57 -7.74 -5.71 -7.30
C PRO A 57 -9.08 -6.03 -7.95
N MET A 58 -10.07 -6.41 -7.14
CA MET A 58 -11.44 -6.60 -7.59
C MET A 58 -12.06 -5.24 -7.92
N SER A 59 -12.71 -5.16 -9.08
CA SER A 59 -13.45 -3.98 -9.55
C SER A 59 -14.70 -4.40 -10.31
N PRO A 60 -15.66 -3.49 -10.55
CA PRO A 60 -16.81 -3.76 -11.40
C PRO A 60 -16.41 -4.25 -12.81
N PHE A 61 -15.29 -3.77 -13.34
CA PHE A 61 -14.75 -4.21 -14.63
C PHE A 61 -14.51 -5.72 -14.67
N VAL A 62 -13.97 -6.33 -13.61
CA VAL A 62 -13.73 -7.78 -13.59
C VAL A 62 -15.04 -8.57 -13.64
N ILE A 63 -16.07 -8.10 -12.93
CA ILE A 63 -17.41 -8.70 -12.95
C ILE A 63 -18.04 -8.53 -14.35
N GLU A 64 -17.92 -7.35 -14.96
CA GLU A 64 -18.41 -7.09 -16.31
C GLU A 64 -17.82 -8.09 -17.31
N GLN A 65 -16.50 -8.31 -17.27
CA GLN A 65 -15.84 -9.25 -18.16
C GLN A 65 -16.21 -10.70 -17.85
N MET A 66 -16.39 -11.07 -16.57
CA MET A 66 -16.96 -12.37 -16.20
C MET A 66 -18.33 -12.58 -16.84
N LEU A 67 -19.24 -11.59 -16.80
CA LEU A 67 -20.58 -11.70 -17.38
C LEU A 67 -20.55 -11.83 -18.91
N LYS A 68 -19.72 -11.01 -19.57
CA LYS A 68 -19.52 -11.02 -21.05
C LYS A 68 -18.92 -12.32 -21.56
N ARG A 69 -18.01 -12.92 -20.78
CA ARG A 69 -17.29 -14.15 -21.15
C ARG A 69 -17.97 -15.43 -20.64
N GLN A 70 -19.17 -15.34 -20.09
CA GLN A 70 -19.88 -16.47 -19.48
C GLN A 70 -18.99 -17.20 -18.46
N GLY A 71 -18.27 -16.40 -17.66
CA GLY A 71 -17.35 -16.86 -16.64
C GLY A 71 -18.03 -17.18 -15.32
N SER A 72 -17.24 -17.71 -14.39
CA SER A 72 -17.68 -17.92 -13.01
C SER A 72 -16.59 -17.53 -12.02
N MET A 73 -16.98 -16.68 -11.06
CA MET A 73 -16.13 -16.26 -9.95
C MET A 73 -16.84 -16.50 -8.62
N GLY A 74 -16.07 -16.68 -7.57
CA GLY A 74 -16.54 -16.72 -6.18
C GLY A 74 -16.27 -15.39 -5.49
N CYS A 75 -17.31 -14.82 -4.88
CA CYS A 75 -17.20 -13.71 -3.95
C CYS A 75 -16.89 -14.24 -2.54
N TYR A 76 -15.93 -13.61 -1.87
CA TYR A 76 -15.56 -13.95 -0.50
C TYR A 76 -16.37 -13.15 0.50
N GLN A 77 -16.86 -13.83 1.54
CA GLN A 77 -17.74 -13.21 2.53
C GLN A 77 -17.03 -12.17 3.41
N GLN A 78 -15.72 -12.32 3.66
CA GLN A 78 -14.99 -11.44 4.57
C GLN A 78 -14.09 -10.48 3.81
N GLY A 79 -14.07 -9.23 4.27
CA GLY A 79 -13.05 -8.27 3.84
C GLY A 79 -11.66 -8.78 4.19
N TYR A 80 -10.68 -8.48 3.34
CA TYR A 80 -9.31 -9.01 3.47
C TYR A 80 -8.72 -8.76 4.87
N LYS A 81 -8.44 -9.82 5.63
CA LYS A 81 -7.97 -9.79 7.04
C LYS A 81 -8.84 -9.00 8.00
N THR A 82 -10.13 -8.91 7.69
CA THR A 82 -11.11 -8.29 8.58
C THR A 82 -12.12 -9.33 9.06
N ASN A 83 -12.75 -9.05 10.19
CA ASN A 83 -13.95 -9.76 10.62
C ASN A 83 -15.23 -9.10 10.06
N ARG A 84 -15.12 -8.26 9.02
CA ARG A 84 -16.24 -7.51 8.47
C ARG A 84 -16.85 -8.24 7.27
N ILE A 85 -18.17 -8.27 7.21
CA ILE A 85 -18.97 -8.86 6.13
C ILE A 85 -20.03 -7.85 5.67
N LYS A 86 -20.59 -8.05 4.47
CA LYS A 86 -21.64 -7.19 3.89
C LYS A 86 -22.95 -7.92 3.64
N TRP A 87 -22.93 -9.24 3.71
CA TRP A 87 -24.07 -10.08 3.39
C TRP A 87 -24.01 -11.40 4.16
N ILE A 88 -25.20 -11.98 4.35
CA ILE A 88 -25.41 -13.38 4.73
C ILE A 88 -26.10 -14.09 3.57
N CYS A 89 -25.87 -15.40 3.45
CA CYS A 89 -26.43 -16.21 2.39
C CYS A 89 -26.85 -17.57 2.94
N PHE A 90 -28.03 -18.02 2.50
CA PHE A 90 -28.51 -19.38 2.67
C PHE A 90 -28.49 -20.06 1.30
N ASP A 91 -27.63 -21.06 1.15
CA ASP A 91 -27.43 -21.83 -0.08
C ASP A 91 -28.21 -23.14 0.01
N PHE A 92 -29.38 -23.17 -0.63
CA PHE A 92 -30.25 -24.34 -0.68
C PHE A 92 -29.92 -25.16 -1.91
N ASP A 93 -29.71 -26.47 -1.74
CA ASP A 93 -29.20 -27.33 -2.81
C ASP A 93 -29.96 -28.67 -2.86
N CYS A 94 -30.31 -29.15 -4.05
CA CYS A 94 -30.77 -30.53 -4.22
C CYS A 94 -29.59 -31.51 -4.04
N LYS A 95 -29.75 -32.54 -3.20
CA LYS A 95 -28.75 -33.60 -3.02
C LYS A 95 -28.64 -34.48 -4.27
N ASP A 96 -29.73 -34.67 -5.01
CA ASP A 96 -29.71 -35.27 -6.35
C ASP A 96 -28.99 -34.35 -7.35
N LYS A 97 -27.95 -34.89 -8.00
CA LYS A 97 -27.12 -34.18 -8.98
C LYS A 97 -27.53 -34.44 -10.42
N VAL A 98 -28.36 -35.45 -10.67
CA VAL A 98 -28.74 -35.93 -11.99
C VAL A 98 -30.07 -35.30 -12.40
N GLU A 99 -31.11 -35.45 -11.58
CA GLU A 99 -32.45 -34.89 -11.83
C GLU A 99 -32.93 -34.04 -10.64
N PRO A 100 -32.35 -32.85 -10.44
CA PRO A 100 -32.69 -32.01 -9.29
C PRO A 100 -34.11 -31.46 -9.38
N ASN A 101 -34.95 -31.75 -8.38
CA ASN A 101 -36.29 -31.18 -8.28
C ASN A 101 -36.28 -29.79 -7.62
N VAL A 102 -35.75 -28.80 -8.35
CA VAL A 102 -35.58 -27.42 -7.86
C VAL A 102 -36.93 -26.75 -7.54
N LEU A 103 -38.00 -27.08 -8.27
CA LEU A 103 -39.33 -26.54 -7.99
C LEU A 103 -39.86 -27.04 -6.64
N SER A 104 -39.63 -28.31 -6.30
CA SER A 104 -39.97 -28.85 -4.99
C SER A 104 -39.11 -28.24 -3.88
N LEU A 105 -37.79 -28.09 -4.10
CA LEU A 105 -36.90 -27.38 -3.17
C LEU A 105 -37.44 -25.97 -2.90
N TYR A 106 -37.79 -25.23 -3.97
CA TYR A 106 -38.35 -23.88 -3.87
C TYR A 106 -39.62 -23.85 -3.00
N ASN A 107 -40.61 -24.67 -3.34
CA ASN A 107 -41.92 -24.66 -2.66
C ASN A 107 -41.85 -25.15 -1.21
N GLN A 108 -41.02 -26.15 -0.92
CA GLN A 108 -40.96 -26.76 0.41
C GLN A 108 -40.00 -26.06 1.37
N CYS A 109 -38.91 -25.47 0.85
CA CYS A 109 -37.83 -24.91 1.69
C CYS A 109 -37.73 -23.39 1.59
N ILE A 110 -37.72 -22.83 0.37
CA ILE A 110 -37.47 -21.39 0.16
C ILE A 110 -38.74 -20.57 0.42
N VAL A 111 -39.92 -21.03 -0.02
CA VAL A 111 -41.19 -20.30 0.17
C VAL A 111 -41.48 -20.07 1.67
N PRO A 112 -41.43 -21.08 2.56
CA PRO A 112 -41.64 -20.84 4.00
C PRO A 112 -40.61 -19.87 4.60
N PHE A 113 -39.34 -19.98 4.17
CA PHE A 113 -38.28 -19.11 4.67
C PHE A 113 -38.49 -17.66 4.25
N THR A 114 -38.84 -17.43 2.98
CA THR A 114 -39.08 -16.09 2.43
C THR A 114 -40.35 -15.43 2.99
N GLN A 115 -41.41 -16.21 3.23
CA GLN A 115 -42.61 -15.71 3.93
C GLN A 115 -42.27 -15.21 5.34
N MET A 116 -41.44 -15.93 6.08
CA MET A 116 -40.96 -15.48 7.39
C MET A 116 -40.10 -14.21 7.28
N LEU A 117 -39.22 -14.10 6.28
CA LEU A 117 -38.47 -12.87 6.04
C LEU A 117 -39.38 -11.67 5.72
N ASP A 118 -40.44 -11.88 4.93
CA ASP A 118 -41.47 -10.87 4.64
C ASP A 118 -42.20 -10.43 5.91
N GLU A 119 -42.54 -11.36 6.82
CA GLU A 119 -43.17 -11.06 8.12
C GLU A 119 -42.26 -10.23 9.03
N PHE A 120 -40.94 -10.47 8.98
CA PHE A 120 -39.94 -9.64 9.66
C PHE A 120 -39.52 -8.42 8.83
N GLU A 121 -40.16 -8.15 7.69
CA GLU A 121 -39.85 -7.03 6.79
C GLU A 121 -38.36 -6.97 6.39
N ILE A 122 -37.66 -8.11 6.31
CA ILE A 122 -36.24 -8.21 5.96
C ILE A 122 -36.13 -8.37 4.44
N ASN A 123 -35.41 -7.45 3.79
CA ASN A 123 -35.21 -7.48 2.35
C ASN A 123 -34.24 -8.61 1.95
N TYR A 124 -34.61 -9.42 0.96
CA TYR A 124 -33.78 -10.49 0.42
C TYR A 124 -33.78 -10.51 -1.12
N MET A 125 -32.81 -11.20 -1.70
CA MET A 125 -32.80 -11.55 -3.13
C MET A 125 -32.78 -13.07 -3.29
N LEU A 126 -33.50 -13.55 -4.31
CA LEU A 126 -33.47 -14.96 -4.71
C LEU A 126 -32.68 -15.10 -6.00
N GLU A 127 -31.71 -15.99 -5.99
CA GLU A 127 -30.91 -16.35 -7.17
C GLU A 127 -31.02 -17.86 -7.39
N PHE A 128 -31.29 -18.28 -8.62
CA PHE A 128 -31.15 -19.67 -9.03
C PHE A 128 -29.68 -19.90 -9.39
N SER A 129 -29.07 -20.94 -8.82
CA SER A 129 -27.63 -21.18 -8.96
C SER A 129 -27.19 -21.63 -10.35
N GLY A 130 -28.14 -21.87 -11.26
CA GLY A 130 -27.89 -22.33 -12.64
C GLY A 130 -27.91 -23.84 -12.80
N ARG A 131 -28.08 -24.62 -11.72
CA ARG A 131 -28.17 -26.08 -11.81
C ARG A 131 -29.22 -26.69 -10.88
N ARG A 132 -28.97 -26.65 -9.58
CA ARG A 132 -29.70 -27.48 -8.60
C ARG A 132 -30.06 -26.78 -7.30
N GLY A 133 -29.68 -25.51 -7.16
CA GLY A 133 -29.80 -24.78 -5.91
C GLY A 133 -30.37 -23.39 -6.10
N ILE A 134 -30.78 -22.79 -5.00
CA ILE A 134 -31.30 -21.42 -4.91
C ILE A 134 -30.59 -20.75 -3.74
N HIS A 135 -29.95 -19.62 -3.99
CA HIS A 135 -29.38 -18.77 -2.96
C HIS A 135 -30.41 -17.74 -2.48
N VAL A 136 -30.51 -17.58 -1.16
CA VAL A 136 -31.23 -16.47 -0.53
C VAL A 136 -30.22 -15.51 0.09
N TRP A 137 -30.08 -14.34 -0.53
CA TRP A 137 -29.13 -13.31 -0.14
C TRP A 137 -29.79 -12.23 0.71
N ILE A 138 -29.15 -11.87 1.82
CA ILE A 138 -29.53 -10.72 2.64
C ILE A 138 -28.29 -9.84 2.79
N THR A 139 -28.34 -8.63 2.22
CA THR A 139 -27.22 -7.67 2.25
C THR A 139 -27.51 -6.51 3.20
N PHE A 140 -26.46 -5.82 3.62
CA PHE A 140 -26.52 -4.69 4.54
C PHE A 140 -25.94 -3.42 3.91
N ASP A 141 -26.48 -2.27 4.30
CA ASP A 141 -26.04 -0.94 3.85
C ASP A 141 -24.66 -0.54 4.39
N LYS A 142 -24.25 -1.12 5.52
CA LYS A 142 -22.93 -0.98 6.14
C LYS A 142 -22.29 -2.33 6.43
N LEU A 143 -20.97 -2.33 6.57
CA LEU A 143 -20.22 -3.52 6.96
C LEU A 143 -20.50 -3.89 8.42
N ILE A 144 -20.87 -5.15 8.66
CA ILE A 144 -21.15 -5.68 10.00
C ILE A 144 -20.07 -6.66 10.44
N THR A 145 -19.99 -6.97 11.74
CA THR A 145 -19.08 -8.03 12.21
C THR A 145 -19.61 -9.40 11.78
N LYS A 146 -18.69 -10.33 11.52
CA LYS A 146 -19.02 -11.73 11.20
C LYS A 146 -19.79 -12.41 12.32
N GLU A 147 -19.46 -12.09 13.57
CA GLU A 147 -20.18 -12.54 14.76
C GLU A 147 -21.65 -12.11 14.74
N LEU A 148 -21.92 -10.82 14.47
CA LEU A 148 -23.29 -10.33 14.36
C LEU A 148 -24.04 -10.99 13.19
N GLY A 149 -23.37 -11.15 12.04
CA GLY A 149 -23.93 -11.90 10.92
C GLY A 149 -24.27 -13.35 11.27
N TYR A 150 -23.41 -14.02 12.04
CA TYR A 150 -23.66 -15.39 12.51
C TYR A 150 -24.83 -15.46 13.49
N ARG A 151 -24.93 -14.50 14.42
CA ARG A 151 -26.09 -14.37 15.33
C ARG A 151 -27.40 -14.20 14.56
N ILE A 152 -27.39 -13.38 13.50
CA ILE A 152 -28.56 -13.20 12.62
C ILE A 152 -28.93 -14.52 11.93
N VAL A 153 -27.96 -15.21 11.31
CA VAL A 153 -28.20 -16.52 10.67
C VAL A 153 -28.83 -17.51 11.65
N CYS A 154 -28.25 -17.67 12.85
CA CYS A 154 -28.78 -18.58 13.86
C CYS A 154 -30.19 -18.17 14.33
N LYS A 155 -30.48 -16.87 14.44
CA LYS A 155 -31.80 -16.40 14.84
C LYS A 155 -32.85 -16.64 13.75
N LEU A 156 -32.50 -16.45 12.49
CA LEU A 156 -33.36 -16.77 11.35
C LEU A 156 -33.65 -18.27 11.26
N GLU A 157 -32.65 -19.14 11.51
CA GLU A 157 -32.85 -20.58 11.62
C GLU A 157 -33.86 -20.94 12.72
N GLN A 158 -33.71 -20.35 13.91
CA GLN A 158 -34.63 -20.57 15.04
C GLN A 158 -36.07 -20.15 14.72
N CYS A 159 -36.25 -19.10 13.93
CA CYS A 159 -37.57 -18.59 13.57
C CYS A 159 -38.22 -19.36 12.42
N CYS A 160 -37.50 -20.25 11.72
CA CYS A 160 -38.00 -20.97 10.55
C CYS A 160 -37.96 -22.50 10.74
N PRO A 161 -39.06 -23.11 11.22
CA PRO A 161 -39.16 -24.56 11.40
C PRO A 161 -38.79 -25.38 10.14
N ALA A 162 -39.09 -24.85 8.95
CA ALA A 162 -38.77 -25.50 7.68
C ALA A 162 -37.27 -25.72 7.47
N LEU A 163 -36.39 -24.88 8.04
CA LEU A 163 -34.94 -25.04 7.91
C LEU A 163 -34.41 -26.22 8.73
N TYR A 164 -35.01 -26.52 9.89
CA TYR A 164 -34.64 -27.69 10.69
C TYR A 164 -34.93 -29.00 9.95
N GLY A 165 -36.05 -29.06 9.21
CA GLY A 165 -36.40 -30.23 8.39
C GLY A 165 -35.40 -30.55 7.28
N ILE A 166 -34.60 -29.58 6.84
CA ILE A 166 -33.58 -29.77 5.80
C ILE A 166 -32.36 -30.52 6.34
N MET A 167 -31.99 -30.31 7.60
CA MET A 167 -30.81 -30.95 8.21
C MET A 167 -30.93 -32.48 8.21
N GLU A 168 -32.15 -33.00 8.34
CA GLU A 168 -32.45 -34.45 8.35
C GLU A 168 -32.94 -34.97 6.98
N SER A 169 -33.23 -34.07 6.03
CA SER A 169 -33.73 -34.43 4.71
C SER A 169 -32.69 -35.23 3.91
N LYS A 170 -33.12 -36.30 3.23
CA LYS A 170 -32.28 -37.00 2.25
C LYS A 170 -32.25 -36.31 0.89
N GLU A 171 -33.17 -35.38 0.64
CA GLU A 171 -33.39 -34.72 -0.65
C GLU A 171 -32.70 -33.35 -0.72
N TRP A 172 -32.69 -32.61 0.39
CA TRP A 172 -32.28 -31.21 0.44
C TRP A 172 -31.00 -31.02 1.25
N GLY A 173 -30.20 -30.04 0.86
CA GLY A 173 -29.03 -29.53 1.57
C GLY A 173 -29.16 -28.04 1.83
N LEU A 174 -28.52 -27.57 2.90
CA LEU A 174 -28.46 -26.16 3.27
C LEU A 174 -27.06 -25.83 3.78
N ASP A 175 -26.37 -24.95 3.06
CA ASP A 175 -25.14 -24.32 3.51
C ASP A 175 -25.42 -22.87 3.94
N ARG A 176 -24.81 -22.46 5.06
CA ARG A 176 -25.03 -21.13 5.65
C ARG A 176 -23.76 -20.31 5.68
N PHE A 177 -23.94 -19.02 5.42
CA PHE A 177 -22.87 -18.04 5.37
C PHE A 177 -23.28 -16.82 6.20
N PRO A 178 -22.58 -16.48 7.31
CA PRO A 178 -21.40 -17.17 7.81
C PRO A 178 -21.72 -18.50 8.50
N ALA A 179 -20.82 -19.47 8.37
CA ALA A 179 -20.96 -20.77 9.03
C ALA A 179 -20.51 -20.76 10.50
N THR A 180 -19.75 -19.75 10.91
CA THR A 180 -19.16 -19.57 12.25
C THR A 180 -19.13 -18.08 12.59
N ASP A 181 -19.03 -17.76 13.88
CA ASP A 181 -18.82 -16.40 14.40
C ASP A 181 -17.37 -15.89 14.21
N SER A 182 -16.40 -16.79 14.23
CA SER A 182 -14.98 -16.46 14.27
C SER A 182 -14.34 -16.30 12.89
N SER A 183 -13.39 -15.36 12.79
CA SER A 183 -12.49 -15.16 11.65
C SER A 183 -11.07 -15.74 11.88
N ARG A 184 -10.84 -16.45 13.00
CA ARG A 184 -9.50 -16.90 13.40
C ARG A 184 -8.90 -17.82 12.32
N ASN A 185 -7.68 -17.50 11.88
CA ASN A 185 -6.93 -18.16 10.81
C ASN A 185 -7.58 -18.13 9.41
N ASN A 186 -8.60 -17.31 9.17
CA ASN A 186 -9.24 -17.18 7.86
C ASN A 186 -9.06 -15.77 7.28
N ILE A 187 -8.28 -15.67 6.19
CA ILE A 187 -7.86 -14.40 5.57
C ILE A 187 -8.97 -13.78 4.72
N VAL A 188 -9.77 -14.60 4.04
CA VAL A 188 -10.76 -14.17 3.03
C VAL A 188 -12.19 -14.60 3.34
N GLY A 189 -12.40 -15.58 4.21
CA GLY A 189 -13.72 -16.13 4.52
C GLY A 189 -14.11 -17.29 3.61
N LYS A 190 -15.33 -17.81 3.79
CA LYS A 190 -15.91 -18.75 2.82
C LYS A 190 -16.33 -17.99 1.55
N GLN A 191 -16.35 -18.71 0.43
CA GLN A 191 -16.77 -18.17 -0.86
C GLN A 191 -18.17 -18.65 -1.23
N VAL A 192 -18.92 -17.80 -1.92
CA VAL A 192 -20.15 -18.15 -2.65
C VAL A 192 -19.98 -17.65 -4.08
N LYS A 193 -20.49 -18.39 -5.07
CA LYS A 193 -20.43 -17.97 -6.47
C LYS A 193 -21.09 -16.60 -6.65
N PHE A 194 -20.50 -15.72 -7.45
CA PHE A 194 -21.16 -14.48 -7.84
C PHE A 194 -22.48 -14.81 -8.57
N PRO A 195 -23.53 -14.03 -8.33
CA PRO A 195 -24.74 -14.09 -9.14
C PRO A 195 -24.42 -13.89 -10.64
N LEU A 196 -25.34 -14.31 -11.51
CA LEU A 196 -25.22 -14.21 -12.97
C LEU A 196 -24.02 -14.91 -13.63
N SER A 197 -23.21 -15.60 -12.84
CA SER A 197 -22.10 -16.45 -13.28
C SER A 197 -22.58 -17.72 -13.98
N CYS A 198 -21.80 -18.21 -14.95
CA CYS A 198 -22.02 -19.47 -15.65
C CYS A 198 -20.99 -20.50 -15.17
N HIS A 199 -21.42 -21.43 -14.30
CA HIS A 199 -20.54 -22.47 -13.79
C HIS A 199 -20.28 -23.53 -14.86
N MET A 200 -19.06 -24.05 -15.01
CA MET A 200 -18.69 -25.08 -16.00
C MET A 200 -19.64 -26.29 -16.09
N SER A 201 -20.28 -26.64 -14.97
CA SER A 201 -21.21 -27.77 -14.84
C SER A 201 -22.70 -27.39 -14.77
N GLY A 202 -23.08 -26.17 -15.15
CA GLY A 202 -24.46 -25.68 -15.08
C GLY A 202 -24.73 -24.51 -16.04
N ASP A 203 -25.97 -24.02 -16.02
CA ASP A 203 -26.41 -22.88 -16.82
C ASP A 203 -26.06 -21.56 -16.11
N ARG A 204 -26.34 -20.43 -16.77
CA ARG A 204 -26.22 -19.11 -16.15
C ARG A 204 -27.14 -19.01 -14.92
N SER A 205 -26.58 -18.56 -13.81
CA SER A 205 -27.39 -18.21 -12.64
C SER A 205 -28.23 -16.95 -12.88
N PHE A 206 -29.38 -16.80 -12.21
CA PHE A 206 -30.21 -15.61 -12.39
C PHE A 206 -31.07 -15.28 -11.18
N PHE A 207 -31.31 -13.99 -10.99
CA PHE A 207 -32.28 -13.49 -10.03
C PHE A 207 -33.71 -13.64 -10.54
N PHE A 208 -34.62 -13.88 -9.60
CA PHE A 208 -36.06 -13.95 -9.86
C PHE A 208 -36.85 -13.46 -8.64
N THR A 209 -38.14 -13.18 -8.84
CA THR A 209 -39.03 -12.66 -7.79
C THR A 209 -40.29 -13.50 -7.66
N LYS A 210 -40.74 -13.76 -6.43
CA LYS A 210 -42.03 -14.39 -6.04
C LYS A 210 -42.33 -15.82 -6.50
N SER A 211 -41.91 -16.23 -7.69
CA SER A 211 -42.17 -17.56 -8.23
C SER A 211 -40.99 -18.03 -9.04
N PHE A 212 -40.51 -19.24 -8.76
CA PHE A 212 -39.43 -19.85 -9.51
C PHE A 212 -39.94 -20.43 -10.84
N GLN A 213 -39.32 -20.02 -11.94
CA GLN A 213 -39.45 -20.64 -13.25
C GLN A 213 -38.07 -20.70 -13.90
N LYS A 214 -37.73 -21.86 -14.48
CA LYS A 214 -36.49 -21.98 -15.25
C LYS A 214 -36.61 -21.11 -16.51
N LYS A 215 -35.52 -20.43 -16.87
CA LYS A 215 -35.45 -19.60 -18.07
C LYS A 215 -34.66 -20.32 -19.15
N ASP A 216 -35.21 -20.31 -20.37
CA ASP A 216 -34.53 -20.85 -21.55
C ASP A 216 -33.60 -19.81 -22.19
N ASP A 217 -33.88 -18.52 -21.99
CA ASP A 217 -33.07 -17.40 -22.49
C ASP A 217 -32.34 -16.70 -21.33
N THR A 218 -31.01 -16.81 -21.33
CA THR A 218 -30.12 -16.21 -20.33
C THR A 218 -29.06 -15.30 -20.94
N GLU A 219 -29.16 -14.96 -22.23
CA GLU A 219 -28.14 -14.19 -22.94
C GLU A 219 -28.71 -12.98 -23.68
N SER A 220 -30.03 -12.87 -23.84
CA SER A 220 -30.62 -11.71 -24.53
C SER A 220 -30.56 -10.41 -23.75
N GLU A 221 -30.66 -9.30 -24.46
CA GLU A 221 -30.82 -7.97 -23.85
C GLU A 221 -32.02 -7.93 -22.91
N LYS A 222 -33.13 -8.56 -23.29
CA LYS A 222 -34.35 -8.64 -22.46
C LYS A 222 -34.07 -9.33 -21.12
N PHE A 223 -33.31 -10.43 -21.14
CA PHE A 223 -32.90 -11.12 -19.93
C PHE A 223 -32.09 -10.19 -19.02
N PHE A 224 -31.04 -9.55 -19.54
CA PHE A 224 -30.20 -8.65 -18.73
C PHE A 224 -30.96 -7.42 -18.23
N GLN A 225 -31.88 -6.84 -19.02
CA GLN A 225 -32.75 -5.75 -18.55
C GLN A 225 -33.61 -6.19 -17.35
N GLU A 226 -34.12 -7.42 -17.37
CA GLU A 226 -34.87 -7.96 -16.25
C GLU A 226 -33.98 -8.14 -15.00
N GLN A 227 -32.76 -8.65 -15.16
CA GLN A 227 -31.80 -8.79 -14.07
C GLN A 227 -31.41 -7.43 -13.48
N LEU A 228 -31.14 -6.44 -14.33
CA LEU A 228 -30.85 -5.07 -13.92
C LEU A 228 -32.01 -4.48 -13.09
N LYS A 229 -33.25 -4.64 -13.58
CA LYS A 229 -34.44 -4.14 -12.88
C LYS A 229 -34.63 -4.77 -11.50
N ILE A 230 -34.31 -6.06 -11.33
CA ILE A 230 -34.36 -6.72 -10.03
C ILE A 230 -33.31 -6.13 -9.08
N LEU A 231 -32.07 -5.95 -9.56
CA LEU A 231 -30.97 -5.38 -8.76
C LEU A 231 -31.22 -3.91 -8.38
N GLU A 232 -31.72 -3.09 -9.31
CA GLU A 232 -32.08 -1.69 -9.05
C GLU A 232 -33.26 -1.55 -8.06
N GLY A 233 -34.19 -2.51 -8.09
CA GLY A 233 -35.33 -2.56 -7.18
C GLY A 233 -34.98 -3.03 -5.76
N TYR A 234 -33.81 -3.65 -5.57
CA TYR A 234 -33.41 -4.20 -4.29
C TYR A 234 -32.77 -3.15 -3.38
N LYS A 235 -33.13 -3.18 -2.09
CA LYS A 235 -32.59 -2.29 -1.06
C LYS A 235 -31.85 -3.09 0.01
N PRO A 236 -30.56 -2.83 0.27
CA PRO A 236 -29.85 -3.39 1.41
C PRO A 236 -30.56 -3.07 2.73
N ASN A 237 -30.38 -3.93 3.72
CA ASN A 237 -31.01 -3.77 5.02
C ASN A 237 -30.17 -2.88 5.94
N ASP A 238 -30.84 -2.09 6.77
CA ASP A 238 -30.23 -1.48 7.94
C ASP A 238 -30.10 -2.53 9.04
N ILE A 239 -28.88 -2.72 9.55
CA ILE A 239 -28.58 -3.71 10.58
C ILE A 239 -29.35 -3.47 11.89
N GLU A 240 -29.58 -2.22 12.28
CA GLU A 240 -30.25 -1.85 13.54
C GLU A 240 -31.73 -2.24 13.46
N VAL A 241 -32.34 -2.04 12.28
CA VAL A 241 -33.71 -2.47 12.01
C VAL A 241 -33.82 -4.00 12.03
N VAL A 242 -32.93 -4.71 11.34
CA VAL A 242 -32.96 -6.19 11.27
C VAL A 242 -32.81 -6.82 12.66
N THR A 243 -31.84 -6.37 13.43
CA THR A 243 -31.57 -6.87 14.78
C THR A 243 -32.70 -6.54 15.75
N SER A 244 -33.28 -5.34 15.69
CA SER A 244 -34.47 -4.97 16.47
C SER A 244 -35.64 -5.92 16.18
N ARG A 245 -35.94 -6.19 14.90
CA ARG A 245 -37.04 -7.07 14.51
C ARG A 245 -36.80 -8.53 14.89
N LEU A 246 -35.54 -8.96 14.90
CA LEU A 246 -35.15 -10.29 15.34
C LEU A 246 -34.94 -10.41 16.87
N GLY A 247 -35.11 -9.32 17.63
CA GLY A 247 -34.89 -9.30 19.07
C GLY A 247 -33.44 -9.59 19.49
N ILE A 248 -32.47 -9.18 18.66
CA ILE A 248 -31.05 -9.36 18.90
C ILE A 248 -30.52 -8.13 19.64
N ASP A 249 -30.07 -8.31 20.88
CA ASP A 249 -29.47 -7.22 21.65
C ASP A 249 -28.10 -6.81 21.07
N ILE A 250 -28.01 -5.54 20.65
CA ILE A 250 -26.82 -4.87 20.12
C ILE A 250 -26.30 -3.79 21.08
N SER A 251 -26.84 -3.65 22.30
CA SER A 251 -26.46 -2.61 23.27
C SER A 251 -24.97 -2.60 23.67
N HIS A 252 -24.18 -3.51 23.13
CA HIS A 252 -22.73 -3.60 23.27
C HIS A 252 -21.92 -3.43 21.96
N SER A 253 -22.51 -3.06 20.82
CA SER A 253 -21.72 -2.82 19.60
C SER A 253 -22.22 -1.68 18.71
N ASP A 254 -21.29 -0.73 18.50
CA ASP A 254 -21.19 0.19 17.36
C ASP A 254 -22.05 1.50 17.37
N GLU A 255 -22.16 2.20 18.51
CA GLU A 255 -22.11 3.68 18.44
C GLU A 255 -20.67 4.09 18.12
N VAL A 256 -20.46 5.07 17.23
CA VAL A 256 -19.13 5.54 16.80
C VAL A 256 -18.41 6.22 17.98
N LYS A 257 -17.81 5.37 18.81
CA LYS A 257 -17.03 5.74 19.99
C LYS A 257 -15.56 5.61 19.61
N LEU A 258 -14.79 6.68 19.80
CA LEU A 258 -13.38 6.72 19.40
C LEU A 258 -12.64 5.57 20.10
N LYS A 259 -12.08 4.63 19.34
CA LYS A 259 -11.35 3.47 19.90
C LYS A 259 -10.04 3.88 20.57
N TYR A 260 -9.38 4.85 19.96
CA TYR A 260 -8.09 5.38 20.37
C TYR A 260 -8.09 6.88 20.15
N ARG A 261 -7.32 7.60 20.94
CA ARG A 261 -7.09 9.03 20.71
C ARG A 261 -5.60 9.28 20.44
N LYS A 262 -5.32 10.02 19.35
CA LYS A 262 -3.95 10.31 18.91
C LYS A 262 -3.50 11.63 19.51
N TYR A 263 -2.35 11.63 20.18
CA TYR A 263 -1.80 12.81 20.85
C TYR A 263 -0.36 13.06 20.43
N ARG A 264 0.07 14.31 20.59
CA ARG A 264 1.46 14.72 20.67
C ARG A 264 1.72 15.28 22.07
N LEU A 265 2.88 14.93 22.62
CA LEU A 265 3.37 15.49 23.85
C LEU A 265 4.03 16.85 23.61
N VAL A 266 3.65 17.86 24.40
CA VAL A 266 4.21 19.23 24.30
C VAL A 266 5.34 19.47 25.30
N ASP A 267 5.36 18.77 26.42
CA ASP A 267 6.39 18.89 27.46
C ASP A 267 6.62 17.54 28.18
N LYS A 268 7.71 17.40 28.94
CA LYS A 268 8.07 16.14 29.62
C LYS A 268 7.03 15.75 30.67
N ILE A 269 6.70 14.46 30.73
CA ILE A 269 5.88 13.87 31.78
C ILE A 269 6.81 13.27 32.84
N GLU A 270 6.77 13.81 34.06
CA GLU A 270 7.50 13.25 35.21
C GLU A 270 6.61 12.27 35.98
N ILE A 271 6.66 10.99 35.61
CA ILE A 271 5.91 9.90 36.27
C ILE A 271 6.84 8.72 36.53
N THR A 272 6.75 8.12 37.72
CA THR A 272 7.51 6.93 38.09
C THR A 272 6.78 5.64 37.72
N VAL A 273 7.52 4.54 37.55
CA VAL A 273 6.97 3.21 37.24
C VAL A 273 5.94 2.75 38.28
N ASP A 274 6.22 3.00 39.56
CA ASP A 274 5.32 2.56 40.64
C ASP A 274 4.03 3.39 40.63
N GLN A 275 4.09 4.70 40.35
CA GLN A 275 2.90 5.52 40.12
C GLN A 275 2.07 5.01 38.94
N VAL A 276 2.70 4.63 37.83
CA VAL A 276 1.97 4.05 36.67
C VAL A 276 1.20 2.81 37.09
N ILE A 277 1.86 1.87 37.77
CA ILE A 277 1.25 0.60 38.16
C ILE A 277 0.13 0.85 39.16
N ASP A 278 0.38 1.61 40.22
CA ASP A 278 -0.58 1.84 41.30
C ASP A 278 -1.83 2.58 40.82
N ILE A 279 -1.65 3.68 40.07
CA ILE A 279 -2.76 4.52 39.59
C ILE A 279 -3.59 3.78 38.53
N LEU A 280 -2.96 3.14 37.56
CA LEU A 280 -3.72 2.40 36.54
C LEU A 280 -4.42 1.19 37.16
N SER A 281 -3.80 0.51 38.14
CA SER A 281 -4.42 -0.58 38.91
C SER A 281 -5.67 -0.17 39.70
N GLU A 282 -5.96 1.13 39.86
CA GLU A 282 -7.26 1.57 40.39
C GLU A 282 -8.43 1.18 39.48
N THR A 283 -8.16 0.95 38.19
CA THR A 283 -9.15 0.45 37.23
C THR A 283 -9.09 -1.07 37.14
N GLU A 284 -10.25 -1.73 37.14
CA GLU A 284 -10.35 -3.19 37.13
C GLU A 284 -9.63 -3.81 35.93
N VAL A 285 -9.68 -3.15 34.77
CA VAL A 285 -9.03 -3.65 33.55
C VAL A 285 -7.51 -3.67 33.66
N PHE A 286 -6.88 -2.60 34.16
CA PHE A 286 -5.42 -2.57 34.35
C PHE A 286 -4.97 -3.38 35.55
N ASN A 287 -5.78 -3.46 36.61
CA ASN A 287 -5.50 -4.38 37.71
C ASN A 287 -5.37 -5.82 37.20
N LYS A 288 -6.29 -6.27 36.34
CA LYS A 288 -6.22 -7.59 35.71
C LYS A 288 -5.04 -7.73 34.75
N ILE A 289 -4.71 -6.69 33.98
CA ILE A 289 -3.51 -6.67 33.11
C ILE A 289 -2.25 -6.87 33.94
N PHE A 290 -2.02 -6.03 34.95
CA PHE A 290 -0.81 -6.13 35.78
C PHE A 290 -0.78 -7.40 36.60
N LEU A 291 -1.92 -7.93 37.06
CA LEU A 291 -1.99 -9.22 37.74
C LEU A 291 -1.53 -10.35 36.82
N ARG A 292 -2.03 -10.42 35.57
CA ARG A 292 -1.59 -11.41 34.57
C ARG A 292 -0.10 -11.27 34.27
N MET A 293 0.38 -10.04 34.13
CA MET A 293 1.80 -9.79 33.86
C MET A 293 2.70 -10.21 35.02
N LYS A 294 2.32 -9.91 36.27
CA LYS A 294 3.04 -10.39 37.48
C LYS A 294 3.09 -11.91 37.57
N GLN A 295 2.07 -12.60 37.08
CA GLN A 295 1.98 -14.06 37.03
C GLN A 295 2.71 -14.70 35.84
N GLY A 296 3.27 -13.90 34.92
CA GLY A 296 3.88 -14.42 33.70
C GLY A 296 2.86 -14.94 32.68
N LEU A 297 1.58 -14.54 32.78
CA LEU A 297 0.46 -14.94 31.91
C LEU A 297 0.00 -13.81 30.99
N ALA A 298 0.90 -12.89 30.67
CA ALA A 298 0.61 -11.72 29.83
C ALA A 298 0.16 -12.15 28.43
N MET A 299 -0.94 -11.57 27.95
CA MET A 299 -1.39 -11.74 26.56
C MET A 299 -0.71 -10.72 25.63
N PRO A 300 -0.59 -10.99 24.32
CA PRO A 300 -0.07 -10.01 23.36
C PRO A 300 -0.81 -8.66 23.42
N GLN A 301 -2.12 -8.67 23.68
CA GLN A 301 -2.93 -7.47 23.84
C GLN A 301 -2.61 -6.65 25.10
N ASP A 302 -2.20 -7.30 26.19
CA ASP A 302 -1.80 -6.61 27.43
C ASP A 302 -0.56 -5.74 27.17
N TRP A 303 0.36 -6.28 26.37
CA TRP A 303 1.57 -5.60 25.95
C TRP A 303 1.28 -4.40 25.04
N THR A 304 0.39 -4.54 24.04
CA THR A 304 0.05 -3.44 23.14
C THR A 304 -0.76 -2.34 23.81
N VAL A 305 -1.60 -2.66 24.79
CA VAL A 305 -2.34 -1.68 25.61
C VAL A 305 -1.39 -0.82 26.43
N LEU A 306 -0.43 -1.44 27.13
CA LEU A 306 0.57 -0.69 27.90
C LEU A 306 1.48 0.13 26.99
N LEU A 307 1.88 -0.43 25.85
CA LEU A 307 2.63 0.30 24.84
C LEU A 307 1.86 1.54 24.36
N GLY A 308 0.63 1.37 23.89
CA GLY A 308 -0.19 2.49 23.41
C GLY A 308 -0.46 3.54 24.50
N THR A 309 -0.59 3.12 25.75
CA THR A 309 -0.83 4.03 26.89
C THR A 309 0.40 4.86 27.24
N LEU A 310 1.59 4.24 27.27
CA LEU A 310 2.79 4.83 27.89
C LEU A 310 3.87 5.26 26.90
N TYR A 311 3.81 4.84 25.64
CA TYR A 311 4.82 5.15 24.64
C TYR A 311 5.05 6.65 24.45
N LEU A 312 3.99 7.46 24.60
CA LEU A 312 4.04 8.90 24.43
C LEU A 312 4.55 9.66 25.66
N CYS A 313 4.82 8.98 26.79
CA CYS A 313 5.21 9.64 28.03
C CYS A 313 6.65 10.21 27.99
N ASP A 314 7.52 9.62 27.17
CA ASP A 314 8.89 10.08 27.02
C ASP A 314 9.45 9.75 25.62
N SER A 315 10.41 10.54 25.15
CA SER A 315 10.92 10.47 23.76
C SER A 315 11.64 9.17 23.42
N ASN A 316 12.09 8.40 24.42
CA ASN A 316 12.89 7.19 24.24
C ASN A 316 12.12 5.92 24.65
N ALA A 317 10.82 6.05 24.95
CA ALA A 317 9.97 5.00 25.49
C ALA A 317 10.56 4.33 26.75
N GLN A 318 11.33 5.08 27.54
CA GLN A 318 12.03 4.61 28.73
C GLN A 318 11.04 4.19 29.82
N LEU A 319 9.99 4.98 30.05
CA LEU A 319 8.97 4.68 31.06
C LEU A 319 8.29 3.33 30.78
N VAL A 320 7.90 3.08 29.52
CA VAL A 320 7.25 1.82 29.14
C VAL A 320 8.22 0.63 29.20
N LYS A 321 9.51 0.82 28.83
CA LYS A 321 10.55 -0.19 29.02
C LYS A 321 10.72 -0.56 30.49
N ASP A 322 10.76 0.45 31.37
CA ASP A 322 10.95 0.26 32.80
C ASP A 322 9.73 -0.40 33.47
N VAL A 323 8.51 -0.08 33.00
CA VAL A 323 7.28 -0.79 33.39
C VAL A 323 7.35 -2.26 32.97
N PHE A 324 7.74 -2.57 31.73
CA PHE A 324 7.87 -3.97 31.30
C PHE A 324 8.93 -4.74 32.08
N ARG A 325 10.02 -4.08 32.48
CA ARG A 325 11.11 -4.68 33.27
C ARG A 325 10.66 -5.18 34.64
N LYS A 326 9.54 -4.70 35.19
CA LYS A 326 8.99 -5.13 36.48
C LYS A 326 8.32 -6.52 36.44
N PHE A 327 8.16 -7.15 35.27
CA PHE A 327 7.42 -8.41 35.12
C PHE A 327 8.33 -9.59 34.69
N PRO A 328 8.04 -10.83 35.14
CA PRO A 328 8.93 -11.98 35.02
C PRO A 328 9.23 -12.45 33.58
N ASN A 329 8.41 -12.09 32.59
CA ASN A 329 8.60 -12.46 31.18
C ASN A 329 9.33 -11.38 30.36
N TYR A 330 10.04 -10.46 31.03
CA TYR A 330 10.77 -9.40 30.35
C TYR A 330 11.99 -9.95 29.60
N ASP A 331 12.03 -9.65 28.30
CA ASP A 331 13.20 -9.86 27.44
C ASP A 331 13.58 -8.49 26.86
N GLU A 332 14.78 -8.02 27.20
CA GLU A 332 15.25 -6.69 26.85
C GLU A 332 15.37 -6.51 25.33
N GLN A 333 16.05 -7.42 24.64
CA GLN A 333 16.26 -7.33 23.19
C GLN A 333 14.93 -7.37 22.42
N LYS A 334 14.04 -8.30 22.79
CA LYS A 334 12.73 -8.44 22.16
C LYS A 334 11.82 -7.24 22.45
N THR A 335 11.85 -6.71 23.67
CA THR A 335 11.05 -5.54 24.06
C THR A 335 11.53 -4.29 23.30
N TYR A 336 12.84 -4.06 23.23
CA TYR A 336 13.42 -2.93 22.51
C TYR A 336 13.12 -3.02 21.02
N SER A 337 13.36 -4.19 20.41
CA SER A 337 13.06 -4.42 18.99
C SER A 337 11.57 -4.22 18.67
N ASN A 338 10.67 -4.66 19.53
CA ASN A 338 9.23 -4.49 19.32
C ASN A 338 8.80 -3.02 19.47
N ILE A 339 9.28 -2.32 20.50
CA ILE A 339 8.97 -0.90 20.70
C ILE A 339 9.47 -0.07 19.51
N GLU A 340 10.66 -0.36 18.99
CA GLU A 340 11.19 0.31 17.80
C GLU A 340 10.33 0.03 16.55
N LYS A 341 9.96 -1.24 16.33
CA LYS A 341 9.16 -1.64 15.16
C LYS A 341 7.75 -1.06 15.14
N VAL A 342 7.10 -0.98 16.30
CA VAL A 342 5.65 -0.70 16.38
C VAL A 342 5.22 0.37 17.39
N GLY A 343 6.11 0.94 18.19
CA GLY A 343 5.81 1.94 19.23
C GLY A 343 4.96 3.11 18.74
N GLY A 344 5.40 3.77 17.66
CA GLY A 344 4.68 4.90 17.06
C GLY A 344 3.36 4.56 16.35
N ARG A 345 2.95 3.29 16.34
CA ARG A 345 1.69 2.84 15.70
C ARG A 345 0.54 2.67 16.69
N TYR A 346 0.83 2.59 17.99
CA TYR A 346 -0.17 2.41 19.03
C TYR A 346 -0.43 3.71 19.78
N PHE A 347 -1.69 3.93 20.11
CA PHE A 347 -2.16 5.14 20.79
C PHE A 347 -2.98 4.75 22.02
N PRO A 348 -3.14 5.66 23.00
CA PRO A 348 -3.95 5.38 24.17
C PRO A 348 -5.40 5.02 23.78
N ALA A 349 -5.83 3.84 24.20
CA ALA A 349 -7.20 3.36 24.04
C ALA A 349 -8.15 4.11 24.96
N THR A 350 -9.38 4.33 24.53
CA THR A 350 -10.45 4.80 25.42
C THR A 350 -10.89 3.68 26.36
N PHE A 351 -11.38 4.02 27.56
CA PHE A 351 -11.83 3.00 28.51
C PHE A 351 -12.98 2.18 27.95
N GLU A 352 -13.88 2.76 27.18
CA GLU A 352 -14.96 2.02 26.54
C GLU A 352 -14.45 0.94 25.58
N TYR A 353 -13.49 1.29 24.72
CA TYR A 353 -12.87 0.32 23.83
C TYR A 353 -12.03 -0.70 24.61
N LEU A 354 -11.32 -0.26 25.65
CA LEU A 354 -10.47 -1.10 26.48
C LEU A 354 -11.30 -2.16 27.21
N TYR A 355 -12.37 -1.78 27.91
CA TYR A 355 -13.24 -2.73 28.60
C TYR A 355 -13.94 -3.68 27.62
N HIS A 356 -14.32 -3.19 26.43
CA HIS A 356 -14.88 -4.03 25.37
C HIS A 356 -13.91 -5.14 24.91
N ILE A 357 -12.64 -4.81 24.60
CA ILE A 357 -11.67 -5.84 24.14
C ILE A 357 -11.29 -6.86 25.22
N TYR A 358 -11.50 -6.52 26.49
CA TYR A 358 -11.32 -7.44 27.61
C TYR A 358 -12.60 -8.16 28.04
N GLY A 359 -13.73 -7.93 27.35
CA GLY A 359 -15.02 -8.55 27.68
C GLY A 359 -15.56 -8.13 29.05
N MET A 360 -15.27 -6.90 29.47
CA MET A 360 -15.64 -6.36 30.79
C MET A 360 -16.70 -5.27 30.64
N LYS A 361 -17.56 -5.13 31.66
CA LYS A 361 -18.46 -3.97 31.77
C LYS A 361 -17.68 -2.80 32.34
N ILE A 362 -17.80 -1.62 31.72
CA ILE A 362 -17.13 -0.41 32.19
C ILE A 362 -17.62 -0.04 33.60
N GLU A 363 -16.68 0.40 34.43
CA GLU A 363 -16.98 0.90 35.77
C GLU A 363 -17.77 2.22 35.70
N SER A 364 -18.76 2.38 36.57
CA SER A 364 -19.62 3.56 36.60
C SER A 364 -18.89 4.87 36.95
N SER A 365 -17.69 4.76 37.51
CA SER A 365 -16.81 5.88 37.87
C SER A 365 -15.95 6.40 36.71
N LEU A 366 -15.90 5.69 35.57
CA LEU A 366 -15.05 6.03 34.43
C LEU A 366 -15.85 6.69 33.30
N ASP A 367 -15.28 7.72 32.69
CA ASP A 367 -15.75 8.23 31.40
C ASP A 367 -15.27 7.28 30.29
N GLY A 368 -16.21 6.66 29.58
CA GLY A 368 -15.91 5.73 28.49
C GLY A 368 -15.08 6.34 27.36
N GLN A 369 -15.15 7.66 27.16
CA GLN A 369 -14.36 8.36 26.13
C GLN A 369 -13.00 8.84 26.62
N GLU A 370 -12.73 8.78 27.92
CA GLU A 370 -11.42 9.05 28.52
C GLU A 370 -10.44 7.92 28.18
N THR A 371 -9.17 8.24 27.95
CA THR A 371 -8.12 7.21 27.76
C THR A 371 -7.39 6.93 29.06
N SER A 372 -6.78 5.76 29.17
CA SER A 372 -5.96 5.37 30.32
C SER A 372 -4.81 6.36 30.60
N LEU A 373 -4.27 6.97 29.55
CA LEU A 373 -3.25 8.02 29.68
C LEU A 373 -3.84 9.31 30.29
N HIS A 374 -5.05 9.71 29.90
CA HIS A 374 -5.72 10.87 30.52
C HIS A 374 -5.99 10.63 32.00
N TYR A 375 -6.46 9.42 32.32
CA TYR A 375 -6.69 9.00 33.69
C TYR A 375 -5.42 9.07 34.54
N LEU A 376 -4.32 8.52 34.01
CA LEU A 376 -3.01 8.55 34.65
C LEU A 376 -2.53 9.98 34.91
N LEU A 377 -2.52 10.84 33.88
CA LEU A 377 -2.07 12.24 34.02
C LEU A 377 -2.92 13.02 35.03
N ARG A 378 -4.25 12.86 34.96
CA ARG A 378 -5.19 13.51 35.88
C ARG A 378 -4.91 13.11 37.33
N LYS A 379 -4.66 11.82 37.58
CA LYS A 379 -4.39 11.29 38.92
C LYS A 379 -3.00 11.67 39.45
N CYS A 380 -2.03 11.88 38.56
CA CYS A 380 -0.72 12.45 38.90
C CYS A 380 -0.75 13.96 39.15
N GLY A 381 -1.89 14.65 38.97
CA GLY A 381 -1.98 16.10 39.11
C GLY A 381 -1.30 16.87 37.97
N LEU A 382 -1.07 16.23 36.82
CA LEU A 382 -0.45 16.84 35.65
C LEU A 382 -1.53 17.47 34.75
N GLU A 383 -1.24 18.64 34.19
CA GLU A 383 -2.21 19.37 33.34
C GLU A 383 -2.50 18.61 32.04
N GLN A 384 -3.78 18.56 31.63
CA GLN A 384 -4.21 17.85 30.42
C GLN A 384 -3.76 18.54 29.11
N ASN A 385 -3.37 19.81 29.16
CA ASN A 385 -2.80 20.56 28.02
C ASN A 385 -1.44 20.04 27.54
N LEU A 386 -0.80 19.13 28.30
CA LEU A 386 0.39 18.39 27.87
C LEU A 386 0.13 17.48 26.66
N LEU A 387 -1.13 17.05 26.48
CA LEU A 387 -1.56 16.21 25.37
C LEU A 387 -2.33 17.05 24.35
N VAL A 388 -1.65 17.46 23.29
CA VAL A 388 -2.31 18.08 22.15
C VAL A 388 -2.83 16.97 21.26
N GLN A 389 -4.14 16.92 21.02
CA GLN A 389 -4.70 16.02 20.00
C GLN A 389 -3.97 16.25 18.70
N TYR A 390 -3.65 15.18 17.98
CA TYR A 390 -3.27 15.30 16.59
C TYR A 390 -4.36 16.09 15.88
N GLU A 391 -4.13 17.38 15.58
CA GLU A 391 -4.91 18.07 14.57
C GLU A 391 -4.88 17.13 13.36
N GLU A 392 -6.04 16.84 12.77
CA GLU A 392 -6.06 16.31 11.41
C GLU A 392 -5.12 17.19 10.60
N LEU A 393 -3.95 16.65 10.22
CA LEU A 393 -2.97 17.38 9.44
C LEU A 393 -3.68 17.82 8.18
N ASN A 394 -4.17 19.05 8.17
CA ASN A 394 -4.77 19.64 7.00
C ASN A 394 -3.64 19.71 5.98
N GLU A 395 -3.85 19.11 4.81
CA GLU A 395 -2.91 19.11 3.69
C GLU A 395 -2.26 20.48 3.49
N LYS A 396 -3.06 21.56 3.58
CA LYS A 396 -2.58 22.94 3.45
C LYS A 396 -1.54 23.31 4.50
N LYS A 397 -1.77 22.98 5.79
CA LYS A 397 -0.82 23.25 6.88
C LYS A 397 0.46 22.42 6.72
N ALA A 398 0.32 21.16 6.31
CA ALA A 398 1.45 20.25 6.13
C ALA A 398 2.38 20.68 4.98
N VAL A 399 1.82 21.20 3.88
CA VAL A 399 2.59 21.63 2.70
C VAL A 399 3.35 22.94 2.97
N SER A 400 2.80 23.85 3.76
CA SER A 400 3.49 25.10 4.15
C SER A 400 4.58 24.90 5.21
N ASP A 401 4.58 23.78 5.95
CA ASP A 401 5.53 23.53 7.04
C ASP A 401 6.92 23.10 6.50
N ILE A 402 7.90 24.00 6.62
CA ILE A 402 9.29 23.74 6.24
C ILE A 402 9.97 22.74 7.18
N GLY A 403 9.65 22.76 8.48
CA GLY A 403 10.16 21.77 9.42
C GLY A 403 9.73 20.35 9.04
N LEU A 404 8.48 20.21 8.59
CA LEU A 404 7.98 18.95 8.03
C LEU A 404 8.71 18.58 6.74
N THR A 405 8.96 19.55 5.86
CA THR A 405 9.73 19.34 4.62
C THR A 405 11.14 18.82 4.92
N VAL A 406 11.84 19.42 5.89
CA VAL A 406 13.16 18.96 6.35
C VAL A 406 13.12 17.52 6.86
N LYS A 407 12.10 17.16 7.65
CA LYS A 407 11.94 15.80 8.17
C LYS A 407 11.73 14.79 7.03
N LYS A 408 10.89 15.13 6.05
CA LYS A 408 10.66 14.30 4.85
C LYS A 408 11.92 14.14 4.00
N GLU A 409 12.71 15.20 3.86
CA GLU A 409 13.91 15.19 3.04
C GLU A 409 15.08 14.43 3.68
N LYS A 410 15.17 14.46 5.01
CA LYS A 410 16.03 13.56 5.77
C LYS A 410 15.71 12.10 5.40
N ALA A 411 14.46 11.68 5.58
CA ALA A 411 14.07 10.32 5.27
C ALA A 411 14.28 9.96 3.79
N TYR A 412 13.98 10.89 2.87
CA TYR A 412 14.19 10.68 1.44
C TYR A 412 15.65 10.48 1.07
N LEU A 413 16.59 11.27 1.63
CA LEU A 413 18.04 11.10 1.42
C LEU A 413 18.51 9.69 1.82
N LYS A 414 17.97 9.14 2.91
CA LYS A 414 18.28 7.78 3.40
C LYS A 414 17.54 6.66 2.64
N ASP A 415 16.53 6.95 1.82
CA ASP A 415 15.77 5.93 1.07
C ASP A 415 16.01 5.93 -0.45
N ASN A 416 16.52 7.04 -1.01
CA ASN A 416 16.73 7.20 -2.45
C ASN A 416 17.89 6.34 -3.02
N ASP A 417 17.97 6.25 -4.35
CA ASP A 417 18.95 5.43 -5.09
C ASP A 417 20.40 5.96 -5.02
N GLU A 418 20.60 7.20 -4.59
CA GLU A 418 21.90 7.87 -4.40
C GLU A 418 22.67 7.37 -3.17
N VAL A 419 23.92 7.84 -3.03
CA VAL A 419 24.68 7.74 -1.78
C VAL A 419 24.00 8.61 -0.72
N PRO A 420 23.74 8.11 0.49
CA PRO A 420 23.20 8.92 1.60
C PRO A 420 24.29 9.85 2.15
N ASP A 421 24.61 10.92 1.43
CA ASP A 421 25.77 11.75 1.74
C ASP A 421 25.73 12.32 3.17
N VAL A 422 26.79 12.06 3.95
CA VAL A 422 26.86 12.39 5.39
C VAL A 422 26.99 13.90 5.60
N SER A 423 27.71 14.61 4.72
CA SER A 423 27.85 16.06 4.81
C SER A 423 26.50 16.75 4.59
N ILE A 424 25.76 16.27 3.59
CA ILE A 424 24.41 16.72 3.27
C ILE A 424 23.43 16.41 4.41
N TRP A 425 23.48 15.20 5.00
CA TRP A 425 22.67 14.81 6.14
C TRP A 425 22.97 15.65 7.38
N ASN A 426 24.24 15.80 7.74
CA ASN A 426 24.65 16.59 8.90
C ASN A 426 24.21 18.06 8.76
N LYS A 427 24.31 18.64 7.56
CA LYS A 427 23.75 19.97 7.27
C LYS A 427 22.24 20.03 7.52
N LEU A 428 21.45 19.02 7.10
CA LEU A 428 20.00 18.96 7.41
C LEU A 428 19.72 18.82 8.91
N CYS A 429 20.53 18.05 9.63
CA CYS A 429 20.38 17.85 11.07
C CYS A 429 20.74 19.10 11.87
N ASN A 430 21.66 19.91 11.37
CA ASN A 430 22.14 21.11 12.04
C ASN A 430 21.35 22.38 11.72
N LEU A 431 20.37 22.33 10.82
CA LEU A 431 19.47 23.46 10.53
C LEU A 431 18.82 23.96 11.82
N LYS A 432 19.01 25.23 12.11
CA LYS A 432 18.40 25.93 13.25
C LYS A 432 17.17 26.71 12.78
N GLN A 433 16.42 27.24 13.74
CA GLN A 433 15.20 28.00 13.43
C GLN A 433 15.46 29.23 12.54
N TYR A 434 16.63 29.88 12.68
CA TYR A 434 17.00 31.00 11.79
C TYR A 434 17.21 30.54 10.33
N ASP A 435 17.75 29.33 10.10
CA ASP A 435 17.90 28.78 8.76
C ASP A 435 16.54 28.49 8.12
N LEU A 436 15.62 27.93 8.92
CA LEU A 436 14.26 27.61 8.46
C LEU A 436 13.48 28.88 8.11
N GLN A 437 13.59 29.94 8.92
CA GLN A 437 13.01 31.25 8.63
C GLN A 437 13.60 31.84 7.35
N HIS A 438 14.92 31.76 7.16
CA HIS A 438 15.56 32.21 5.94
C HIS A 438 15.07 31.46 4.70
N TYR A 439 14.86 30.14 4.80
CA TYR A 439 14.32 29.34 3.71
C TYR A 439 12.86 29.71 3.42
N ASP A 440 12.06 29.94 4.46
CA ASP A 440 10.68 30.40 4.35
C ASP A 440 10.59 31.74 3.63
N ASP A 441 11.42 32.71 4.02
CA ASP A 441 11.49 34.01 3.37
C ASP A 441 11.80 33.89 1.88
N ILE A 442 12.73 33.00 1.50
CA ILE A 442 13.03 32.75 0.08
C ILE A 442 11.81 32.16 -0.63
N ILE A 443 11.17 31.15 -0.05
CA ILE A 443 10.00 30.48 -0.63
C ILE A 443 8.85 31.47 -0.80
N GLU A 444 8.55 32.28 0.22
CA GLU A 444 7.47 33.27 0.18
C GLU A 444 7.71 34.37 -0.85
N LYS A 445 8.96 34.82 -1.01
CA LYS A 445 9.33 35.76 -2.07
C LYS A 445 9.14 35.16 -3.46
N ILE A 446 9.49 33.90 -3.65
CA ILE A 446 9.25 33.16 -4.91
C ILE A 446 7.75 33.08 -5.18
N VAL A 447 6.95 32.70 -4.20
CA VAL A 447 5.48 32.60 -4.33
C VAL A 447 4.87 33.94 -4.75
N ARG A 448 5.35 35.05 -4.19
CA ARG A 448 4.92 36.42 -4.53
C ARG A 448 5.44 36.95 -5.87
N GLY A 449 6.31 36.21 -6.55
CA GLY A 449 6.89 36.63 -7.84
C GLY A 449 7.99 37.69 -7.71
N GLU A 450 8.60 37.82 -6.53
CA GLU A 450 9.74 38.72 -6.34
C GLU A 450 10.97 38.16 -7.09
N LYS A 451 11.76 39.04 -7.73
CA LYS A 451 12.99 38.62 -8.40
C LYS A 451 14.06 38.24 -7.38
N ILE A 452 14.52 37.00 -7.43
CA ILE A 452 15.59 36.49 -6.58
C ILE A 452 16.68 35.92 -7.48
N GLU A 453 17.91 36.40 -7.32
CA GLU A 453 19.07 35.72 -7.91
C GLU A 453 19.36 34.47 -7.07
N TYR A 454 19.00 33.31 -7.62
CA TYR A 454 19.21 32.02 -6.96
C TYR A 454 20.05 31.12 -7.85
N VAL A 455 21.22 30.71 -7.38
CA VAL A 455 22.12 29.81 -8.12
C VAL A 455 22.18 28.47 -7.39
N PRO A 456 21.96 27.32 -8.06
CA PRO A 456 22.18 26.01 -7.46
C PRO A 456 23.65 25.89 -7.02
N THR A 457 23.88 25.56 -5.74
CA THR A 457 25.22 25.50 -5.13
C THR A 457 25.44 24.16 -4.43
N GLU A 458 26.68 23.67 -4.45
CA GLU A 458 27.12 22.53 -3.63
C GLU A 458 26.34 21.20 -3.81
N TYR A 459 25.93 20.87 -5.04
CA TYR A 459 25.37 19.55 -5.35
C TYR A 459 26.46 18.49 -5.57
N LYS A 460 26.09 17.22 -5.39
CA LYS A 460 26.94 16.04 -5.57
C LYS A 460 26.48 15.22 -6.77
N VAL A 461 27.43 14.59 -7.45
CA VAL A 461 27.18 13.75 -8.63
C VAL A 461 27.78 12.38 -8.38
N TYR A 462 26.98 11.34 -8.63
CA TYR A 462 27.39 9.95 -8.51
C TYR A 462 27.12 9.21 -9.80
N GLU A 463 28.04 8.33 -10.20
CA GLU A 463 27.87 7.47 -11.36
C GLU A 463 27.36 6.10 -10.93
N ARG A 464 26.25 5.68 -11.54
CA ARG A 464 25.68 4.33 -11.38
C ARG A 464 25.94 3.53 -12.63
N VAL A 465 26.80 2.52 -12.52
CA VAL A 465 27.02 1.53 -13.58
C VAL A 465 25.88 0.50 -13.53
N GLU A 466 25.13 0.38 -14.62
CA GLU A 466 24.09 -0.65 -14.80
C GLU A 466 24.60 -1.84 -15.62
N SER A 467 25.45 -1.58 -16.62
CA SER A 467 26.11 -2.58 -17.46
C SER A 467 27.41 -1.99 -18.02
N SER A 468 28.18 -2.80 -18.77
CA SER A 468 29.39 -2.36 -19.46
C SER A 468 29.17 -1.18 -20.42
N GLU A 469 27.94 -0.98 -20.88
CA GLU A 469 27.58 0.05 -21.87
C GLU A 469 26.71 1.17 -21.28
N LYS A 470 26.29 1.06 -20.01
CA LYS A 470 25.29 1.97 -19.43
C LYS A 470 25.71 2.49 -18.06
N VAL A 471 25.96 3.79 -18.01
CA VAL A 471 26.21 4.56 -16.79
C VAL A 471 25.13 5.63 -16.65
N ARG A 472 24.55 5.78 -15.45
CA ARG A 472 23.61 6.85 -15.12
C ARG A 472 24.26 7.87 -14.18
N THR A 473 23.98 9.14 -14.42
CA THR A 473 24.37 10.23 -13.54
C THR A 473 23.27 10.50 -12.52
N LEU A 474 23.56 10.27 -11.24
CA LEU A 474 22.68 10.58 -10.11
C LEU A 474 23.12 11.88 -9.45
N VAL A 475 22.17 12.66 -8.92
CA VAL A 475 22.45 13.99 -8.37
C VAL A 475 21.84 14.16 -6.99
N SER A 476 22.66 14.53 -6.00
CA SER A 476 22.19 14.91 -4.67
C SER A 476 22.33 16.42 -4.46
N LEU A 477 21.23 17.09 -4.14
CA LEU A 477 21.25 18.54 -3.88
C LEU A 477 21.84 18.87 -2.51
N SER A 478 22.27 20.12 -2.35
CA SER A 478 22.61 20.66 -1.04
C SER A 478 21.40 20.65 -0.08
N ALA A 479 21.66 20.79 1.23
CA ALA A 479 20.59 20.85 2.24
C ALA A 479 19.59 21.97 1.99
N LYS A 480 20.06 23.15 1.59
CA LYS A 480 19.23 24.29 1.24
C LYS A 480 18.39 24.02 -0.01
N ASP A 481 19.03 23.64 -1.11
CA ASP A 481 18.37 23.47 -2.41
C ASP A 481 17.29 22.39 -2.36
N ARG A 482 17.56 21.28 -1.67
CA ARG A 482 16.59 20.20 -1.46
C ARG A 482 15.33 20.68 -0.73
N VAL A 483 15.50 21.40 0.39
CA VAL A 483 14.36 21.86 1.20
C VAL A 483 13.51 22.85 0.40
N ILE A 484 14.15 23.82 -0.26
CA ILE A 484 13.45 24.87 -1.02
C ILE A 484 12.72 24.27 -2.23
N THR A 485 13.42 23.51 -3.08
CA THR A 485 12.81 22.96 -4.31
C THR A 485 11.70 21.97 -4.02
N THR A 486 11.84 21.14 -2.99
CA THR A 486 10.78 20.20 -2.60
C THR A 486 9.60 20.91 -1.99
N ASN A 487 9.79 21.89 -1.10
CA ASN A 487 8.66 22.63 -0.55
C ASN A 487 7.86 23.33 -1.67
N LEU A 488 8.55 23.97 -2.60
CA LEU A 488 7.94 24.61 -3.77
C LEU A 488 7.21 23.60 -4.66
N ALA A 489 7.80 22.44 -4.96
CA ALA A 489 7.12 21.41 -5.75
C ALA A 489 5.86 20.86 -5.05
N LEU A 490 5.89 20.68 -3.73
CA LEU A 490 4.71 20.26 -2.95
C LEU A 490 3.62 21.34 -2.96
N ARG A 491 3.98 22.62 -2.79
CA ARG A 491 3.06 23.76 -2.89
C ARG A 491 2.42 23.84 -4.28
N LEU A 492 3.23 23.67 -5.32
CA LEU A 492 2.78 23.67 -6.69
C LEU A 492 1.71 22.59 -6.93
N CYS A 493 2.01 21.33 -6.61
CA CYS A 493 1.08 20.22 -6.84
C CYS A 493 -0.20 20.34 -6.00
N SER A 494 -0.10 20.76 -4.73
CA SER A 494 -1.26 20.91 -3.86
C SER A 494 -2.19 22.03 -4.36
N LYS A 495 -1.64 23.17 -4.79
CA LYS A 495 -2.42 24.30 -5.34
C LYS A 495 -3.08 23.95 -6.67
N MET A 496 -2.35 23.31 -7.58
CA MET A 496 -2.90 22.86 -8.86
C MET A 496 -3.86 21.67 -8.70
N LYS A 497 -3.93 21.05 -7.51
CA LYS A 497 -4.64 19.78 -7.25
C LYS A 497 -4.29 18.70 -8.27
N VAL A 498 -3.02 18.68 -8.69
CA VAL A 498 -2.54 17.72 -9.68
C VAL A 498 -2.41 16.36 -9.02
N ASN A 499 -2.99 15.37 -9.68
CA ASN A 499 -2.74 13.96 -9.42
C ASN A 499 -2.50 13.30 -10.77
N TRP A 500 -1.55 12.38 -10.84
CA TRP A 500 -1.23 11.63 -12.05
C TRP A 500 -1.77 10.21 -11.96
N LYS A 501 -1.92 9.54 -13.10
CA LYS A 501 -2.45 8.16 -13.20
C LYS A 501 -1.39 7.09 -12.95
N SER A 502 -0.12 7.46 -12.95
CA SER A 502 0.96 6.51 -12.68
C SER A 502 0.99 6.11 -11.21
N PHE A 503 1.34 4.84 -10.95
CA PHE A 503 1.53 4.33 -9.60
C PHE A 503 2.77 4.91 -8.90
N SER A 504 3.72 5.51 -9.63
CA SER A 504 4.98 5.99 -9.06
C SER A 504 4.87 7.38 -8.44
N TYR A 505 5.74 7.63 -7.46
CA TYR A 505 6.00 8.93 -6.83
C TYR A 505 4.77 9.73 -6.37
N HIS A 506 3.61 9.13 -6.16
CA HIS A 506 2.45 9.85 -5.59
C HIS A 506 2.81 10.55 -4.28
N ILE A 507 2.47 11.84 -4.20
CA ILE A 507 2.81 12.69 -3.06
C ILE A 507 2.02 12.26 -1.82
N SER A 508 2.73 12.12 -0.70
CA SER A 508 2.16 11.87 0.62
C SER A 508 2.13 13.17 1.42
N TYR A 509 1.13 14.01 1.14
CA TYR A 509 1.03 15.34 1.74
C TYR A 509 1.02 15.31 3.28
N THR A 510 0.21 14.43 3.86
CA THR A 510 -0.02 14.33 5.30
C THR A 510 0.95 13.41 6.04
N SER A 511 1.83 12.69 5.33
CA SER A 511 2.89 11.92 5.99
C SER A 511 3.86 12.86 6.70
N GLN A 512 4.33 12.47 7.89
CA GLN A 512 5.36 13.23 8.58
C GLN A 512 6.79 12.82 8.20
N GLU A 513 6.94 11.74 7.44
CA GLU A 513 8.25 11.13 7.18
C GLU A 513 8.53 10.98 5.70
N ARG A 514 7.52 10.86 4.84
CA ARG A 514 7.72 10.54 3.43
C ARG A 514 7.21 11.64 2.53
N ILE A 515 7.99 11.95 1.50
CA ILE A 515 7.55 12.79 0.38
C ILE A 515 6.56 12.02 -0.47
N PHE A 516 6.86 10.75 -0.76
CA PHE A 516 6.08 9.89 -1.64
C PHE A 516 5.49 8.68 -0.92
N TYR A 517 4.45 8.08 -1.48
CA TYR A 517 4.03 6.74 -1.06
C TYR A 517 5.18 5.74 -1.22
N TYR A 518 5.13 4.69 -0.40
CA TYR A 518 6.19 3.69 -0.40
C TYR A 518 6.29 3.03 -1.77
N TRP A 519 7.48 3.08 -2.38
CA TRP A 519 7.72 2.58 -3.73
C TRP A 519 7.32 1.10 -3.87
N TYR A 520 7.61 0.28 -2.86
CA TYR A 520 7.33 -1.16 -2.91
C TYR A 520 5.83 -1.46 -2.97
N SER A 521 5.03 -0.76 -2.15
CA SER A 521 3.58 -0.90 -2.18
C SER A 521 3.00 -0.37 -3.49
N SER A 522 3.60 0.67 -4.04
CA SER A 522 3.18 1.30 -5.30
C SER A 522 3.48 0.41 -6.50
N TRP A 523 4.68 -0.19 -6.54
CA TRP A 523 5.08 -1.19 -7.52
C TRP A 523 4.21 -2.44 -7.46
N GLY A 524 3.93 -2.95 -6.25
CA GLY A 524 3.02 -4.08 -6.06
C GLY A 524 1.64 -3.81 -6.65
N LYS A 525 1.07 -2.62 -6.42
CA LYS A 525 -0.20 -2.22 -7.03
C LYS A 525 -0.14 -2.18 -8.55
N PHE A 526 0.93 -1.65 -9.14
CA PHE A 526 1.12 -1.65 -10.60
C PHE A 526 1.10 -3.08 -11.17
N ILE A 527 1.88 -4.00 -10.58
CA ILE A 527 1.90 -5.41 -10.99
C ILE A 527 0.55 -6.08 -10.77
N ASP A 528 -0.14 -5.80 -9.66
CA ASP A 528 -1.45 -6.39 -9.39
C ASP A 528 -2.51 -6.01 -10.44
N HIS A 529 -2.43 -4.82 -11.04
CA HIS A 529 -3.30 -4.44 -12.16
C HIS A 529 -2.96 -5.20 -13.45
N ILE A 530 -1.68 -5.44 -13.72
CA ILE A 530 -1.23 -6.29 -14.85
C ILE A 530 -1.70 -7.74 -14.64
N ARG A 531 -1.70 -8.24 -13.41
CA ARG A 531 -2.21 -9.58 -13.06
C ARG A 531 -3.70 -9.75 -13.36
N VAL A 532 -4.50 -8.70 -13.30
CA VAL A 532 -5.92 -8.78 -13.69
C VAL A 532 -6.05 -9.26 -15.13
N PHE A 533 -5.24 -8.73 -16.04
CA PHE A 533 -5.31 -9.10 -17.46
C PHE A 533 -4.60 -10.41 -17.76
N THR A 534 -3.47 -10.67 -17.08
CA THR A 534 -2.66 -11.85 -17.39
C THR A 534 -3.15 -13.11 -16.68
N GLU A 535 -3.66 -13.04 -15.45
CA GLU A 535 -4.01 -14.22 -14.66
C GLU A 535 -5.51 -14.56 -14.61
N ILE A 536 -6.39 -13.63 -14.99
CA ILE A 536 -7.84 -13.84 -14.97
C ILE A 536 -8.31 -14.31 -16.35
N PRO A 537 -9.02 -15.45 -16.44
CA PRO A 537 -9.35 -16.08 -17.73
C PRO A 537 -10.28 -15.24 -18.62
N PHE A 538 -11.01 -14.29 -18.04
CA PHE A 538 -11.98 -13.46 -18.79
C PHE A 538 -11.30 -12.36 -19.64
N MET A 539 -9.98 -12.19 -19.52
CA MET A 539 -9.21 -11.16 -20.21
C MET A 539 -8.36 -11.73 -21.36
N ASP A 540 -8.50 -13.02 -21.65
CA ASP A 540 -7.71 -13.79 -22.63
C ASP A 540 -7.70 -13.22 -24.06
N ASN A 541 -8.78 -12.52 -24.45
CA ASN A 541 -8.94 -11.92 -25.76
C ASN A 541 -8.41 -10.49 -25.87
N TYR A 542 -8.01 -9.86 -24.77
CA TYR A 542 -7.39 -8.53 -24.80
C TYR A 542 -6.04 -8.60 -25.49
N GLU A 543 -5.60 -7.49 -26.09
CA GLU A 543 -4.26 -7.35 -26.63
C GLU A 543 -3.38 -6.54 -25.70
N ALA A 544 -2.10 -6.88 -25.58
CA ALA A 544 -1.15 -6.17 -24.73
C ALA A 544 0.06 -5.67 -25.51
N PHE A 545 0.54 -4.50 -25.10
CA PHE A 545 1.84 -3.99 -25.51
C PHE A 545 2.48 -3.15 -24.40
N TYR A 546 3.79 -3.01 -24.50
CA TYR A 546 4.64 -2.36 -23.51
C TYR A 546 5.53 -1.31 -24.17
N ILE A 547 5.67 -0.16 -23.53
CA ILE A 547 6.53 0.94 -23.96
C ILE A 547 7.48 1.30 -22.81
N ASP A 548 8.78 1.40 -23.13
CA ASP A 548 9.84 1.91 -22.25
C ASP A 548 10.52 3.10 -22.94
N LEU A 549 10.89 4.10 -22.16
CA LEU A 549 11.48 5.35 -22.67
C LEU A 549 13.00 5.34 -22.47
N LYS A 550 13.73 5.63 -23.55
CA LYS A 550 15.21 5.65 -23.52
C LYS A 550 15.71 6.94 -22.87
N GLY A 551 16.37 6.81 -21.73
CA GLY A 551 16.98 7.94 -21.03
C GLY A 551 15.94 8.98 -20.59
N PHE A 552 14.78 8.54 -20.09
CA PHE A 552 13.62 9.37 -19.79
C PHE A 552 13.94 10.74 -19.16
N TYR A 553 14.64 10.75 -18.02
CA TYR A 553 14.98 11.98 -17.30
C TYR A 553 15.88 12.92 -18.09
N ASP A 554 16.74 12.41 -18.98
CA ASP A 554 17.70 13.21 -19.77
C ASP A 554 17.02 13.93 -20.95
N HIS A 555 15.77 13.57 -21.26
CA HIS A 555 15.03 14.06 -22.42
C HIS A 555 13.85 14.98 -22.06
N ILE A 556 13.54 15.16 -20.79
CA ILE A 556 12.45 16.04 -20.35
C ILE A 556 12.80 17.50 -20.59
N ASP A 557 12.08 18.18 -21.48
CA ASP A 557 12.18 19.64 -21.61
C ASP A 557 11.24 20.32 -20.61
N PHE A 558 11.77 20.75 -19.47
CA PHE A 558 10.99 21.39 -18.40
C PHE A 558 10.22 22.64 -18.91
N VAL A 559 10.77 23.38 -19.88
CA VAL A 559 10.04 24.52 -20.46
C VAL A 559 8.78 24.07 -21.20
N SER A 560 8.85 22.93 -21.90
CA SER A 560 7.68 22.32 -22.54
C SER A 560 6.67 21.82 -21.51
N VAL A 561 7.12 21.33 -20.35
CA VAL A 561 6.23 20.99 -19.23
C VAL A 561 5.47 22.23 -18.79
N PHE A 562 6.16 23.32 -18.45
CA PHE A 562 5.55 24.57 -18.03
C PHE A 562 4.46 25.04 -19.01
N ARG A 563 4.78 25.08 -20.30
CA ARG A 563 3.84 25.49 -21.35
C ARG A 563 2.59 24.60 -21.44
N SER A 564 2.70 23.32 -21.13
CA SER A 564 1.54 22.40 -21.17
C SER A 564 0.57 22.56 -19.99
N PHE A 565 0.98 23.30 -18.96
CA PHE A 565 0.18 23.63 -17.79
C PHE A 565 -0.15 25.13 -17.68
N GLU A 566 0.40 26.01 -18.53
CA GLU A 566 0.33 27.46 -18.37
C GLU A 566 -1.10 28.00 -18.17
N ASP A 567 -2.08 27.46 -18.92
CA ASP A 567 -3.49 27.86 -18.83
C ASP A 567 -4.18 27.47 -17.51
N LEU A 568 -3.56 26.59 -16.72
CA LEU A 568 -4.09 26.06 -15.45
C LEU A 568 -3.47 26.72 -14.22
N LEU A 569 -2.49 27.62 -14.41
CA LEU A 569 -1.72 28.22 -13.32
C LEU A 569 -2.34 29.56 -12.90
N ASP A 570 -2.61 29.70 -11.59
CA ASP A 570 -2.78 31.01 -10.98
C ASP A 570 -1.41 31.73 -10.87
N GLU A 571 -1.42 33.00 -10.45
CA GLU A 571 -0.22 33.83 -10.39
C GLU A 571 0.87 33.22 -9.47
N GLU A 572 0.49 32.75 -8.28
CA GLU A 572 1.41 32.14 -7.33
C GLU A 572 2.01 30.82 -7.85
N THR A 573 1.19 29.94 -8.42
CA THR A 573 1.65 28.68 -9.02
C THR A 573 2.52 28.91 -10.24
N LYS A 574 2.22 29.92 -11.05
CA LYS A 574 3.06 30.35 -12.17
C LYS A 574 4.45 30.77 -11.69
N ASN A 575 4.53 31.58 -10.63
CA ASN A 575 5.80 32.01 -10.06
C ASN A 575 6.65 30.84 -9.56
N ILE A 576 6.02 29.90 -8.83
CA ILE A 576 6.69 28.68 -8.36
C ILE A 576 7.23 27.86 -9.54
N PHE A 577 6.41 27.64 -10.58
CA PHE A 577 6.77 26.82 -11.74
C PHE A 577 7.93 27.44 -12.51
N VAL A 578 7.91 28.76 -12.71
CA VAL A 578 9.00 29.51 -13.35
C VAL A 578 10.29 29.34 -12.57
N PHE A 579 10.27 29.53 -11.25
CA PHE A 579 11.46 29.34 -10.41
C PHE A 579 12.05 27.93 -10.53
N LEU A 580 11.21 26.88 -10.43
CA LEU A 580 11.68 25.50 -10.55
C LEU A 580 12.26 25.21 -11.95
N THR A 581 11.69 25.82 -13.00
CA THR A 581 12.18 25.70 -14.38
C THR A 581 13.55 26.36 -14.53
N GLU A 582 13.73 27.58 -14.02
CA GLU A 582 14.99 28.31 -14.05
C GLU A 582 16.08 27.62 -13.22
N PHE A 583 15.73 27.18 -12.00
CA PHE A 583 16.60 26.40 -11.14
C PHE A 583 17.12 25.15 -11.86
N ASN A 584 16.22 24.41 -12.52
CA ASN A 584 16.58 23.21 -13.25
C ASN A 584 17.43 23.50 -14.49
N ASP A 585 17.11 24.54 -15.27
CA ASP A 585 17.91 24.96 -16.43
C ASP A 585 19.36 25.26 -16.01
N MET A 586 19.55 26.05 -14.96
CA MET A 586 20.87 26.34 -14.40
C MET A 586 21.61 25.08 -13.96
N LEU A 587 20.91 24.18 -13.25
CA LEU A 587 21.51 22.93 -12.77
C LEU A 587 21.91 22.00 -13.93
N MET A 588 21.03 21.79 -14.90
CA MET A 588 21.29 20.92 -16.06
C MET A 588 22.41 21.47 -16.94
N LYS A 589 22.47 22.79 -17.17
CA LYS A 589 23.59 23.42 -17.88
C LYS A 589 24.93 23.13 -17.21
N LYS A 590 24.98 23.15 -15.87
CA LYS A 590 26.20 22.81 -15.13
C LYS A 590 26.53 21.32 -15.18
N LEU A 591 25.51 20.44 -15.19
CA LEU A 591 25.69 18.98 -15.25
C LEU A 591 26.05 18.46 -16.65
N GLN A 592 25.54 19.09 -17.71
CA GLN A 592 25.62 18.61 -19.09
C GLN A 592 26.34 19.59 -20.03
N ASN A 593 27.35 20.31 -19.54
CA ASN A 593 28.21 21.20 -20.35
C ASN A 593 27.42 22.18 -21.24
N GLY A 594 26.44 22.88 -20.64
CA GLY A 594 25.65 23.93 -21.29
C GLY A 594 24.32 23.46 -21.90
N ARG A 595 24.01 22.15 -21.87
CA ARG A 595 22.71 21.64 -22.30
C ARG A 595 21.66 21.78 -21.18
N ARG A 596 20.50 22.34 -21.53
CA ARG A 596 19.38 22.55 -20.59
C ARG A 596 18.36 21.41 -20.50
N ILE A 597 18.32 20.54 -21.51
CA ILE A 597 17.28 19.49 -21.61
C ILE A 597 17.56 18.42 -20.57
N GLY A 598 16.51 18.00 -19.88
CA GLY A 598 16.52 16.97 -18.87
C GLY A 598 16.19 17.52 -17.48
N VAL A 599 16.08 16.60 -16.54
CA VAL A 599 15.92 16.87 -15.11
C VAL A 599 16.88 15.94 -14.35
N PRO A 600 17.46 16.36 -13.21
CA PRO A 600 18.43 15.55 -12.50
C PRO A 600 17.78 14.27 -11.95
N GLN A 601 18.44 13.13 -12.11
CA GLN A 601 17.99 11.87 -11.54
C GLN A 601 18.36 11.83 -10.05
N GLY A 602 17.36 11.98 -9.19
CA GLY A 602 17.61 11.98 -7.75
C GLY A 602 16.67 12.87 -6.96
N PRO A 603 16.71 14.20 -7.15
CA PRO A 603 15.97 15.15 -6.32
C PRO A 603 14.46 14.97 -6.41
N ALA A 604 13.75 15.18 -5.30
CA ALA A 604 12.30 14.93 -5.23
C ALA A 604 11.50 15.83 -6.18
N TYR A 605 11.87 17.12 -6.30
CA TYR A 605 11.21 18.02 -7.26
C TYR A 605 11.29 17.49 -8.69
N ALA A 606 12.44 16.94 -9.10
CA ALA A 606 12.63 16.41 -10.45
C ALA A 606 11.77 15.17 -10.72
N ARG A 607 11.56 14.31 -9.70
CA ARG A 607 10.63 13.18 -9.80
C ARG A 607 9.19 13.65 -10.03
N ILE A 608 8.75 14.65 -9.27
CA ILE A 608 7.41 15.24 -9.37
C ILE A 608 7.18 15.81 -10.78
N ILE A 609 8.12 16.61 -11.28
CA ILE A 609 8.03 17.22 -12.61
C ILE A 609 8.03 16.18 -13.72
N ALA A 610 8.83 15.13 -13.60
CA ALA A 610 8.86 14.04 -14.55
C ALA A 610 7.50 13.32 -14.64
N GLU A 611 6.87 13.06 -13.49
CA GLU A 611 5.52 12.48 -13.43
C GLU A 611 4.46 13.40 -14.04
N MET A 612 4.47 14.68 -13.68
CA MET A 612 3.54 15.68 -14.23
C MET A 612 3.64 15.77 -15.75
N PHE A 613 4.86 15.79 -16.29
CA PHE A 613 5.08 15.87 -17.73
C PHE A 613 4.56 14.66 -18.48
N LEU A 614 5.00 13.46 -18.06
CA LEU A 614 4.67 12.25 -18.81
C LEU A 614 3.18 11.93 -18.71
N ASP A 615 2.54 12.20 -17.57
CA ASP A 615 1.10 12.05 -17.42
C ASP A 615 0.33 12.96 -18.38
N ARG A 616 0.66 14.26 -18.41
CA ARG A 616 0.02 15.24 -19.31
C ARG A 616 0.24 14.92 -20.78
N LEU A 617 1.45 14.49 -21.14
CA LEU A 617 1.79 14.10 -22.51
C LEU A 617 0.99 12.86 -22.93
N LEU A 618 0.97 11.81 -22.10
CA LEU A 618 0.22 10.58 -22.42
C LEU A 618 -1.27 10.85 -22.52
N GLU A 619 -1.84 11.69 -21.65
CA GLU A 619 -3.23 12.12 -21.79
C GLU A 619 -3.49 12.81 -23.14
N SER A 620 -2.64 13.75 -23.53
CA SER A 620 -2.77 14.46 -24.80
C SER A 620 -2.64 13.53 -26.02
N VAL A 621 -1.70 12.59 -25.98
CA VAL A 621 -1.44 11.67 -27.10
C VAL A 621 -2.55 10.62 -27.19
N CYS A 622 -3.04 10.11 -26.06
CA CYS A 622 -4.10 9.11 -26.01
C CYS A 622 -5.50 9.65 -26.36
N GLN A 623 -5.73 10.97 -26.22
CA GLN A 623 -7.00 11.61 -26.61
C GLN A 623 -7.41 11.31 -28.06
N ARG A 624 -6.46 11.06 -28.97
CA ARG A 624 -6.73 10.65 -30.36
C ARG A 624 -7.61 9.39 -30.46
N PHE A 625 -7.59 8.54 -29.44
CA PHE A 625 -8.35 7.28 -29.36
C PHE A 625 -9.60 7.41 -28.48
N LYS A 626 -10.09 8.64 -28.24
CA LYS A 626 -11.28 8.95 -27.42
C LYS A 626 -11.22 8.43 -25.97
N ASN A 627 -10.05 7.99 -25.50
CA ASN A 627 -9.83 7.41 -24.17
C ASN A 627 -10.78 6.25 -23.83
N SER A 628 -11.17 5.45 -24.82
CA SER A 628 -12.05 4.28 -24.67
C SER A 628 -11.46 3.07 -25.40
N GLY A 629 -11.77 1.86 -24.94
CA GLY A 629 -11.31 0.62 -25.57
C GLY A 629 -9.89 0.17 -25.19
N PHE A 630 -9.24 0.84 -24.23
CA PHE A 630 -7.96 0.43 -23.69
C PHE A 630 -7.76 0.84 -22.22
N TYR A 631 -6.84 0.16 -21.56
CA TYR A 631 -6.39 0.40 -20.19
C TYR A 631 -4.90 0.69 -20.20
N MET A 632 -4.48 1.79 -19.57
CA MET A 632 -3.08 2.19 -19.47
C MET A 632 -2.65 2.16 -18.01
N TYR A 633 -1.58 1.41 -17.73
CA TYR A 633 -0.93 1.36 -16.42
C TYR A 633 0.52 1.80 -16.56
N ARG A 634 0.98 2.66 -15.65
CA ARG A 634 2.33 3.24 -15.71
C ARG A 634 3.03 3.22 -14.37
N TYR A 635 4.31 2.89 -14.35
CA TYR A 635 5.23 3.15 -13.24
C TYR A 635 6.48 3.85 -13.78
N VAL A 636 6.59 5.15 -13.56
CA VAL A 636 7.64 6.00 -14.15
C VAL A 636 7.63 5.88 -15.68
N ASP A 637 8.67 5.32 -16.28
CA ASP A 637 8.86 5.12 -17.71
C ASP A 637 8.35 3.76 -18.21
N ASP A 638 7.99 2.84 -17.31
CA ASP A 638 7.41 1.53 -17.66
C ASP A 638 5.90 1.70 -17.90
N ILE A 639 5.44 1.56 -19.16
CA ILE A 639 4.04 1.78 -19.56
C ILE A 639 3.48 0.53 -20.22
N VAL A 640 2.37 0.02 -19.67
CA VAL A 640 1.65 -1.16 -20.19
C VAL A 640 0.27 -0.74 -20.67
N PHE A 641 -0.11 -1.25 -21.84
CA PHE A 641 -1.44 -1.08 -22.40
C PHE A 641 -2.13 -2.44 -22.55
N PHE A 642 -3.42 -2.46 -22.25
CA PHE A 642 -4.33 -3.56 -22.57
C PHE A 642 -5.49 -3.02 -23.41
N CYS A 643 -5.67 -3.56 -24.61
CA CYS A 643 -6.68 -3.12 -25.57
C CYS A 643 -7.82 -4.13 -25.65
N GLU A 644 -9.05 -3.62 -25.73
CA GLU A 644 -10.25 -4.44 -25.91
C GLU A 644 -10.21 -5.16 -27.28
N PRO A 645 -10.88 -6.32 -27.43
CA PRO A 645 -10.77 -7.14 -28.65
C PRO A 645 -11.24 -6.46 -29.96
N ASP A 646 -12.08 -5.44 -29.86
CA ASP A 646 -12.62 -4.63 -30.95
C ASP A 646 -11.84 -3.32 -31.17
N PHE A 647 -10.83 -3.05 -30.34
CA PHE A 647 -9.95 -1.90 -30.44
C PHE A 647 -8.69 -2.24 -31.24
N ASP A 648 -8.27 -1.34 -32.14
CA ASP A 648 -7.04 -1.52 -32.93
C ASP A 648 -5.79 -1.18 -32.07
N GLY A 649 -5.39 -2.15 -31.23
CA GLY A 649 -4.23 -2.02 -30.35
C GLY A 649 -2.93 -1.82 -31.11
N LYS A 650 -2.80 -2.41 -32.30
CA LYS A 650 -1.60 -2.28 -33.14
C LYS A 650 -1.45 -0.88 -33.71
N ALA A 651 -2.53 -0.28 -34.22
CA ALA A 651 -2.51 1.11 -34.67
C ALA A 651 -2.18 2.09 -33.54
N MET A 652 -2.69 1.84 -32.32
CA MET A 652 -2.34 2.64 -31.14
C MET A 652 -0.86 2.52 -30.79
N TYR A 653 -0.33 1.30 -30.74
CA TYR A 653 1.09 1.05 -30.51
C TYR A 653 1.97 1.78 -31.54
N ASP A 654 1.69 1.61 -32.83
CA ASP A 654 2.47 2.22 -33.92
C ASP A 654 2.40 3.75 -33.89
N TYR A 655 1.25 4.32 -33.50
CA TYR A 655 1.11 5.76 -33.29
C TYR A 655 1.94 6.25 -32.09
N LEU A 656 1.88 5.56 -30.95
CA LEU A 656 2.59 5.98 -29.73
C LEU A 656 4.10 5.97 -29.91
N ILE A 657 4.65 4.93 -30.56
CA ILE A 657 6.10 4.85 -30.82
C ILE A 657 6.60 5.93 -31.80
N GLY A 658 5.72 6.55 -32.57
CA GLY A 658 6.03 7.73 -33.41
C GLY A 658 5.77 9.07 -32.72
N ALA A 659 4.71 9.16 -31.91
CA ALA A 659 4.29 10.39 -31.24
C ALA A 659 5.21 10.77 -30.07
N LEU A 660 5.66 9.80 -29.26
CA LEU A 660 6.52 10.05 -28.11
C LEU A 660 7.89 10.65 -28.51
N PRO A 661 8.60 10.11 -29.53
CA PRO A 661 9.82 10.74 -30.02
C PRO A 661 9.60 12.15 -30.58
N SER A 662 8.46 12.37 -31.25
CA SER A 662 8.09 13.69 -31.78
C SER A 662 7.87 14.74 -30.67
N ALA A 663 7.49 14.30 -29.47
CA ALA A 663 7.39 15.13 -28.27
C ALA A 663 8.73 15.27 -27.52
N GLY A 664 9.83 14.74 -28.07
CA GLY A 664 11.16 14.80 -27.48
C GLY A 664 11.49 13.65 -26.52
N LEU A 665 10.67 12.59 -26.44
CA LEU A 665 10.90 11.42 -25.60
C LEU A 665 11.22 10.18 -26.45
N PRO A 666 12.51 9.81 -26.60
CA PRO A 666 12.89 8.63 -27.38
C PRO A 666 12.36 7.34 -26.75
N VAL A 667 11.91 6.44 -27.61
CA VAL A 667 11.46 5.09 -27.20
C VAL A 667 12.66 4.15 -27.15
N ASN A 668 12.66 3.25 -26.18
CA ASN A 668 13.63 2.17 -26.09
C ASN A 668 13.13 0.95 -26.87
N TYR A 669 13.54 0.86 -28.14
CA TYR A 669 13.09 -0.22 -29.04
C TYR A 669 13.53 -1.63 -28.61
N ASP A 670 14.57 -1.75 -27.78
CA ASP A 670 15.03 -3.07 -27.30
C ASP A 670 14.07 -3.66 -26.24
N LYS A 671 13.32 -2.81 -25.56
CA LYS A 671 12.36 -3.20 -24.51
C LYS A 671 10.90 -2.98 -24.90
N THR A 672 10.65 -2.06 -25.82
CA THR A 672 9.29 -1.73 -26.28
C THR A 672 8.81 -2.84 -27.22
N LYS A 673 7.65 -3.42 -26.91
CA LYS A 673 7.20 -4.65 -27.56
C LYS A 673 5.69 -4.74 -27.65
N TYR A 674 5.22 -5.25 -28.78
CA TYR A 674 3.83 -5.62 -29.00
C TYR A 674 3.67 -7.12 -28.77
N PHE A 675 2.93 -7.51 -27.74
CA PHE A 675 2.74 -8.92 -27.38
C PHE A 675 1.53 -9.55 -28.11
N GLY A 676 0.55 -8.75 -28.50
CA GLY A 676 -0.71 -9.23 -29.09
C GLY A 676 -1.64 -9.82 -28.03
N LYS A 677 -2.49 -10.77 -28.42
CA LYS A 677 -3.55 -11.31 -27.55
C LYS A 677 -2.99 -12.03 -26.33
N ILE A 678 -3.54 -11.76 -25.14
CA ILE A 678 -3.14 -12.38 -23.86
C ILE A 678 -3.10 -13.91 -23.93
N SER A 679 -4.09 -14.52 -24.59
CA SER A 679 -4.18 -15.98 -24.81
C SER A 679 -3.02 -16.59 -25.60
N LEU A 680 -2.31 -15.78 -26.39
CA LEU A 680 -1.21 -16.20 -27.26
C LEU A 680 0.17 -15.83 -26.69
N ILE A 681 0.22 -15.09 -25.59
CA ILE A 681 1.46 -14.67 -24.93
C ILE A 681 2.14 -15.90 -24.31
N ASN A 682 3.39 -16.14 -24.69
CA ASN A 682 4.21 -17.22 -24.15
C ASN A 682 4.65 -16.94 -22.69
N ASP A 683 5.21 -17.94 -22.00
CA ASP A 683 5.61 -17.78 -20.60
C ASP A 683 6.73 -16.76 -20.38
N GLU A 684 7.61 -16.55 -21.36
CA GLU A 684 8.71 -15.59 -21.26
C GLU A 684 8.20 -14.15 -21.34
N ASP A 685 7.37 -13.84 -22.34
CA ASP A 685 6.70 -12.56 -22.51
C ASP A 685 5.79 -12.23 -21.33
N ARG A 686 5.14 -13.26 -20.76
CA ARG A 686 4.33 -13.12 -19.54
C ARG A 686 5.20 -12.78 -18.32
N ARG A 687 6.40 -13.38 -18.19
CA ARG A 687 7.36 -13.03 -17.14
C ARG A 687 7.87 -11.60 -17.32
N GLU A 688 8.12 -11.18 -18.56
CA GLU A 688 8.53 -9.84 -18.94
C GLU A 688 7.48 -8.80 -18.51
N LEU A 689 6.21 -8.98 -18.92
CA LEU A 689 5.09 -8.11 -18.52
C LEU A 689 4.89 -8.01 -17.01
N LEU A 690 5.09 -9.11 -16.29
CA LEU A 690 4.92 -9.17 -14.83
C LEU A 690 6.20 -8.78 -14.06
N HIS A 691 7.28 -8.43 -14.78
CA HIS A 691 8.59 -8.12 -14.21
C HIS A 691 9.07 -9.18 -13.18
N GLN A 692 8.80 -10.47 -13.44
CA GLN A 692 9.07 -11.54 -12.47
C GLN A 692 10.55 -11.65 -12.10
N ASP A 693 11.46 -11.30 -13.02
CA ASP A 693 12.90 -11.36 -12.81
C ASP A 693 13.48 -10.15 -12.04
N SER A 694 12.67 -9.11 -11.82
CA SER A 694 13.13 -7.84 -11.26
C SER A 694 12.79 -7.64 -9.79
N PHE A 695 11.72 -8.28 -9.28
CA PHE A 695 11.25 -8.07 -7.92
C PHE A 695 10.62 -9.32 -7.30
N ASN A 696 11.28 -9.83 -6.28
CA ASN A 696 10.82 -11.02 -5.58
C ASN A 696 9.76 -10.61 -4.56
N TYR A 697 8.63 -11.31 -4.46
CA TYR A 697 7.72 -11.21 -3.29
C TYR A 697 7.74 -12.50 -2.46
N GLU A 698 8.47 -13.51 -2.95
CA GLU A 698 8.44 -14.88 -2.44
C GLU A 698 9.25 -15.06 -1.15
N LEU A 699 10.31 -14.27 -0.93
CA LEU A 699 11.18 -14.37 0.26
C LEU A 699 10.74 -13.55 1.49
N LYS A 700 9.57 -12.90 1.47
CA LYS A 700 9.12 -12.05 2.58
C LYS A 700 8.08 -12.72 3.45
N GLU A 701 8.22 -12.49 4.76
CA GLU A 701 7.10 -12.50 5.68
C GLU A 701 6.40 -11.17 5.54
N ASN A 702 5.36 -11.17 4.71
CA ASN A 702 4.49 -10.02 4.61
C ASN A 702 3.19 -10.35 5.32
N GLU A 703 2.34 -9.34 5.49
CA GLU A 703 1.07 -9.55 6.15
C GLU A 703 0.25 -10.67 5.46
N TYR A 704 0.46 -10.96 4.16
CA TYR A 704 -0.25 -11.95 3.36
C TYR A 704 0.16 -13.40 3.65
N THR A 705 1.40 -13.64 4.09
CA THR A 705 1.95 -14.99 4.30
C THR A 705 1.80 -15.49 5.74
N GLY A 706 1.45 -14.62 6.69
CA GLY A 706 1.51 -14.94 8.12
C GLY A 706 2.94 -15.18 8.62
N ILE A 707 3.06 -15.61 9.88
CA ILE A 707 4.33 -16.10 10.43
C ILE A 707 4.57 -17.48 9.81
N LEU A 708 5.64 -17.61 9.03
CA LEU A 708 6.00 -18.87 8.39
C LEU A 708 6.86 -19.69 9.36
N VAL A 709 6.63 -21.00 9.42
CA VAL A 709 7.55 -21.89 10.14
C VAL A 709 8.84 -22.08 9.33
N GLU A 710 9.93 -22.44 9.99
CA GLU A 710 11.26 -22.56 9.38
C GLU A 710 11.27 -23.48 8.14
N GLU A 711 10.53 -24.59 8.17
CA GLU A 711 10.41 -25.51 7.03
C GLU A 711 9.75 -24.86 5.81
N GLU A 712 8.71 -24.03 6.01
CA GLU A 712 8.04 -23.30 4.95
C GLU A 712 8.93 -22.22 4.34
N ARG A 713 9.71 -21.52 5.18
CA ARG A 713 10.70 -20.54 4.72
C ARG A 713 11.78 -21.21 3.88
N ARG A 714 12.33 -22.34 4.33
CA ARG A 714 13.30 -23.15 3.56
C ARG A 714 12.72 -23.64 2.23
N LYS A 715 11.46 -24.09 2.21
CA LYS A 715 10.79 -24.51 0.97
C LYS A 715 10.59 -23.35 0.00
N LYS A 716 10.18 -22.17 0.49
CA LYS A 716 10.06 -20.95 -0.34
C LYS A 716 11.41 -20.50 -0.87
N LEU A 717 12.45 -20.48 -0.03
CA LEU A 717 13.81 -20.18 -0.47
C LEU A 717 14.24 -21.15 -1.57
N LYS A 718 14.10 -22.47 -1.37
CA LYS A 718 14.46 -23.45 -2.39
C LYS A 718 13.71 -23.23 -3.71
N ASN A 719 12.40 -23.00 -3.66
CA ASN A 719 11.60 -22.73 -4.85
C ASN A 719 12.05 -21.46 -5.57
N TYR A 720 12.36 -20.42 -4.80
CA TYR A 720 12.87 -19.15 -5.34
C TYR A 720 14.20 -19.34 -6.07
N LEU A 721 15.14 -20.05 -5.43
CA LEU A 721 16.47 -20.34 -5.98
C LEU A 721 16.43 -21.22 -7.23
N MET A 722 15.45 -22.10 -7.36
CA MET A 722 15.28 -22.92 -8.57
C MET A 722 14.81 -22.10 -9.78
N LYS A 723 14.18 -20.94 -9.55
CA LYS A 723 13.55 -20.14 -10.60
C LYS A 723 14.33 -18.87 -10.95
N ASN A 724 15.19 -18.39 -10.05
CA ASN A 724 15.82 -17.08 -10.17
C ASN A 724 17.33 -17.20 -9.91
N SER A 725 18.13 -16.62 -10.81
CA SER A 725 19.56 -16.43 -10.57
C SER A 725 19.80 -15.23 -9.64
N PHE A 726 20.93 -15.26 -8.92
CA PHE A 726 21.32 -14.13 -8.08
C PHE A 726 21.71 -12.92 -8.95
N SER A 727 21.29 -11.73 -8.51
CA SER A 727 21.68 -10.43 -9.09
C SER A 727 21.82 -9.40 -7.98
N VAL A 728 22.83 -8.52 -8.08
CA VAL A 728 23.03 -7.37 -7.18
C VAL A 728 21.82 -6.42 -7.19
N GLY A 729 21.01 -6.45 -8.26
CA GLY A 729 19.71 -5.77 -8.34
C GLY A 729 18.73 -6.17 -7.23
N SER A 730 18.87 -7.38 -6.67
CA SER A 730 17.96 -7.95 -5.68
C SER A 730 18.29 -7.63 -4.22
N LEU A 731 19.42 -6.98 -3.91
CA LEU A 731 19.89 -6.80 -2.52
C LEU A 731 18.93 -6.01 -1.64
N ARG A 732 18.34 -4.91 -2.13
CA ARG A 732 17.34 -4.13 -1.36
C ARG A 732 16.15 -4.99 -0.94
N TYR A 733 15.86 -6.05 -1.69
CA TYR A 733 14.84 -7.01 -1.35
C TYR A 733 15.34 -8.06 -0.36
N ILE A 734 16.48 -8.72 -0.65
CA ILE A 734 17.04 -9.77 0.21
C ILE A 734 17.31 -9.23 1.62
N PHE A 735 17.93 -8.05 1.72
CA PHE A 735 18.25 -7.39 2.99
C PHE A 735 17.16 -6.42 3.45
N GLY A 736 15.93 -6.57 2.95
CA GLY A 736 14.78 -5.82 3.43
C GLY A 736 14.30 -6.29 4.81
N THR A 737 13.66 -5.39 5.57
CA THR A 737 13.22 -5.61 6.96
C THR A 737 12.27 -6.80 7.18
N ASN A 738 11.59 -7.24 6.12
CA ASN A 738 10.54 -8.26 6.18
C ASN A 738 10.96 -9.57 5.51
N THR A 739 12.21 -9.66 5.04
CA THR A 739 12.74 -10.86 4.39
C THR A 739 13.20 -11.84 5.47
N PHE A 740 12.90 -13.13 5.31
CA PHE A 740 13.31 -14.10 6.31
C PHE A 740 14.84 -14.23 6.39
N SER A 741 15.36 -14.43 7.60
CA SER A 741 16.79 -14.47 7.91
C SER A 741 17.57 -15.50 7.08
N GLU A 742 16.93 -16.61 6.72
CA GLU A 742 17.52 -17.71 5.98
C GLU A 742 17.92 -17.28 4.55
N ALA A 743 17.19 -16.37 3.92
CA ALA A 743 17.55 -15.80 2.62
C ALA A 743 18.76 -14.86 2.72
N GLN A 744 18.82 -14.08 3.80
CA GLN A 744 19.92 -13.14 4.06
C GLN A 744 21.22 -13.91 4.34
N SER A 745 21.16 -14.92 5.21
CA SER A 745 22.29 -15.82 5.50
C SER A 745 22.76 -16.56 4.25
N TRP A 746 21.84 -17.15 3.48
CA TRP A 746 22.20 -17.80 2.21
C TRP A 746 22.91 -16.84 1.24
N CYS A 747 22.40 -15.62 1.10
CA CYS A 747 23.03 -14.62 0.23
C CYS A 747 24.46 -14.28 0.68
N LEU A 748 24.71 -14.17 1.98
CA LEU A 748 26.05 -13.91 2.53
C LEU A 748 26.98 -15.12 2.41
N ASP A 749 26.47 -16.34 2.61
CA ASP A 749 27.26 -17.56 2.52
C ASP A 749 27.80 -17.78 1.10
N TYR A 750 27.00 -17.47 0.07
CA TYR A 750 27.31 -17.79 -1.32
C TYR A 750 27.73 -16.60 -2.20
N TYR A 751 27.28 -15.37 -1.91
CA TYR A 751 27.44 -14.23 -2.83
C TYR A 751 28.06 -12.97 -2.20
N ARG A 752 28.51 -13.00 -0.93
CA ARG A 752 29.10 -11.81 -0.29
C ARG A 752 30.29 -11.24 -1.07
N GLU A 753 31.18 -12.08 -1.58
CA GLU A 753 32.33 -11.63 -2.36
C GLU A 753 31.91 -10.96 -3.66
N ASP A 754 30.91 -11.53 -4.36
CA ASP A 754 30.37 -10.96 -5.59
C ASP A 754 29.73 -9.59 -5.33
N ILE A 755 29.05 -9.43 -4.18
CA ILE A 755 28.48 -8.17 -3.74
C ILE A 755 29.57 -7.13 -3.46
N LEU A 756 30.61 -7.52 -2.71
CA LEU A 756 31.72 -6.62 -2.34
C LEU A 756 32.53 -6.19 -3.58
N LYS A 757 32.79 -7.10 -4.53
CA LYS A 757 33.48 -6.82 -5.80
C LYS A 757 32.64 -6.00 -6.78
N SER A 758 31.31 -5.96 -6.62
CA SER A 758 30.44 -5.38 -7.63
C SER A 758 30.59 -3.86 -7.73
N CYS A 759 30.85 -3.40 -8.95
CA CYS A 759 30.73 -1.99 -9.35
C CYS A 759 29.33 -1.68 -9.93
N ASN A 760 28.53 -2.70 -10.23
CA ASN A 760 27.21 -2.58 -10.84
C ASN A 760 26.13 -2.66 -9.76
N GLY A 761 25.19 -1.71 -9.74
CA GLY A 761 24.07 -1.76 -8.79
C GLY A 761 23.55 -0.39 -8.37
N ARG A 762 22.44 -0.38 -7.62
CA ARG A 762 21.83 0.85 -7.09
C ARG A 762 22.41 1.18 -5.71
N GLY A 763 22.55 2.46 -5.37
CA GLY A 763 23.03 2.87 -4.05
C GLY A 763 22.14 2.33 -2.92
N SER A 764 20.81 2.38 -3.11
CA SER A 764 19.84 1.80 -2.18
C SER A 764 20.03 0.30 -1.92
N ASN A 765 20.59 -0.44 -2.88
CA ASN A 765 20.85 -1.87 -2.77
C ASN A 765 22.06 -2.13 -1.88
N PHE A 766 23.18 -1.45 -2.16
CA PHE A 766 24.39 -1.52 -1.36
C PHE A 766 24.15 -1.02 0.07
N ARG A 767 23.43 0.09 0.23
CA ARG A 767 23.07 0.63 1.55
C ARG A 767 22.32 -0.39 2.40
N LYS A 768 21.30 -1.05 1.85
CA LYS A 768 20.54 -2.08 2.60
C LYS A 768 21.38 -3.30 2.96
N PHE A 769 22.30 -3.69 2.08
CA PHE A 769 23.28 -4.73 2.38
C PHE A 769 24.18 -4.34 3.57
N TYR A 770 24.74 -3.14 3.57
CA TYR A 770 25.62 -2.67 4.65
C TYR A 770 24.88 -2.40 5.97
N GLU A 771 23.67 -1.83 5.93
CA GLU A 771 22.81 -1.69 7.11
C GLU A 771 22.59 -3.04 7.79
N PHE A 772 22.33 -4.11 7.03
CA PHE A 772 22.23 -5.45 7.58
C PHE A 772 23.57 -5.99 8.09
N LEU A 773 24.64 -5.84 7.30
CA LEU A 773 25.95 -6.38 7.62
C LEU A 773 26.52 -5.81 8.93
N PHE A 774 26.39 -4.50 9.15
CA PHE A 774 26.87 -3.85 10.37
C PHE A 774 26.08 -4.24 11.62
N CYS A 775 24.85 -4.71 11.47
CA CYS A 775 24.07 -5.31 12.56
C CYS A 775 24.42 -6.79 12.81
N ASN A 776 25.25 -7.42 11.97
CA ASN A 776 25.49 -8.87 12.00
C ASN A 776 26.98 -9.19 12.22
N GLU A 777 27.38 -9.25 13.50
CA GLU A 777 28.76 -9.47 13.90
C GLU A 777 29.38 -10.75 13.31
N ARG A 778 28.59 -11.83 13.17
CA ARG A 778 29.09 -13.11 12.65
C ARG A 778 29.68 -12.93 11.25
N TYR A 779 28.93 -12.31 10.36
CA TYR A 779 29.34 -12.15 8.96
C TYR A 779 30.38 -11.05 8.79
N MET A 780 30.31 -9.97 9.56
CA MET A 780 31.34 -8.94 9.50
C MET A 780 32.69 -9.46 10.02
N LYS A 781 32.72 -10.27 11.09
CA LYS A 781 33.96 -10.95 11.54
C LYS A 781 34.52 -11.86 10.46
N LEU A 782 33.67 -12.66 9.81
CA LEU A 782 34.10 -13.51 8.69
C LEU A 782 34.75 -12.71 7.54
N ILE A 783 34.13 -11.59 7.15
CA ILE A 783 34.65 -10.70 6.11
C ILE A 783 36.00 -10.09 6.52
N LEU A 784 36.16 -9.68 7.78
CA LEU A 784 37.41 -9.14 8.30
C LEU A 784 38.52 -10.19 8.37
N ASP A 785 38.21 -11.37 8.91
CA ASP A 785 39.14 -12.49 9.07
C ASP A 785 39.69 -12.97 7.70
N ASN A 786 38.89 -12.82 6.63
CA ASN A 786 39.27 -13.14 5.26
C ASN A 786 39.81 -11.94 4.46
N GLU A 787 39.93 -10.75 5.06
CA GLU A 787 40.33 -9.50 4.41
C GLU A 787 39.45 -9.10 3.19
N GLU A 788 38.20 -9.53 3.15
CA GLU A 788 37.29 -9.39 2.00
C GLU A 788 36.88 -7.93 1.73
N LEU A 789 37.04 -6.99 2.67
CA LEU A 789 36.79 -5.55 2.43
C LEU A 789 37.71 -4.95 1.36
N ALA A 790 38.90 -5.53 1.14
CA ALA A 790 39.82 -5.09 0.08
C ALA A 790 39.25 -5.32 -1.34
N LEU A 791 38.18 -6.11 -1.46
CA LEU A 791 37.51 -6.37 -2.73
C LEU A 791 36.69 -5.18 -3.25
N ILE A 792 36.35 -4.22 -2.39
CA ILE A 792 35.51 -3.08 -2.75
C ILE A 792 36.36 -2.05 -3.51
N SER A 793 36.01 -1.77 -4.78
CA SER A 793 36.67 -0.72 -5.57
C SER A 793 36.37 0.67 -4.98
N LEU A 794 37.42 1.43 -4.66
CA LEU A 794 37.35 2.73 -3.96
C LEU A 794 36.67 3.85 -4.75
N ASP A 795 36.62 3.68 -6.07
CA ASP A 795 36.04 4.57 -7.06
C ASP A 795 34.57 4.20 -7.41
N SER A 796 34.08 3.07 -6.89
CA SER A 796 32.73 2.58 -7.14
C SER A 796 31.64 3.30 -6.32
N LEU A 797 30.38 3.16 -6.75
CA LEU A 797 29.21 3.56 -5.95
C LEU A 797 29.05 2.68 -4.68
N ASN A 798 29.54 1.45 -4.74
CA ASN A 798 29.50 0.49 -3.65
C ASN A 798 30.34 0.98 -2.45
N PHE A 799 31.57 1.42 -2.71
CA PHE A 799 32.45 1.98 -1.68
C PHE A 799 31.87 3.22 -1.02
N SER A 800 31.35 4.17 -1.80
CA SER A 800 30.70 5.37 -1.23
C SER A 800 29.52 4.99 -0.32
N ASN A 801 28.73 3.96 -0.69
CA ASN A 801 27.66 3.48 0.19
C ASN A 801 28.19 2.75 1.43
N PHE A 802 29.29 2.00 1.33
CA PHE A 802 29.95 1.35 2.48
C PHE A 802 30.36 2.39 3.53
N VAL A 803 31.19 3.37 3.14
CA VAL A 803 31.80 4.34 4.06
C VAL A 803 30.73 5.22 4.71
N HIS A 804 29.77 5.70 3.93
CA HIS A 804 28.68 6.53 4.46
C HIS A 804 27.74 5.73 5.37
N SER A 805 27.42 4.47 5.03
CA SER A 805 26.59 3.62 5.90
C SER A 805 27.30 3.25 7.19
N LEU A 806 28.63 3.06 7.15
CA LEU A 806 29.43 2.82 8.35
C LEU A 806 29.39 4.02 9.29
N TYR A 807 29.53 5.23 8.75
CA TYR A 807 29.41 6.45 9.54
C TYR A 807 28.04 6.54 10.24
N TYR A 808 26.95 6.26 9.53
CA TYR A 808 25.63 6.22 10.17
C TYR A 808 25.51 5.12 11.22
N ALA A 809 26.03 3.91 10.95
CA ALA A 809 25.97 2.81 11.90
C ALA A 809 26.70 3.13 13.21
N VAL A 810 27.80 3.87 13.13
CA VAL A 810 28.54 4.39 14.30
C VAL A 810 27.75 5.50 14.99
N GLN A 811 27.26 6.49 14.24
CA GLN A 811 26.49 7.62 14.77
C GLN A 811 25.19 7.18 15.46
N ASP A 812 24.50 6.20 14.89
CA ASP A 812 23.22 5.67 15.38
C ASP A 812 23.44 4.55 16.43
N HIS A 813 24.69 4.24 16.81
CA HIS A 813 25.08 3.18 17.76
C HIS A 813 24.52 1.78 17.42
N VAL A 814 24.44 1.48 16.12
CA VAL A 814 23.90 0.20 15.61
C VAL A 814 25.01 -0.85 15.43
N ILE A 815 26.26 -0.41 15.19
CA ILE A 815 27.42 -1.30 15.10
C ILE A 815 28.08 -1.49 16.48
N ALA A 816 28.50 -2.71 16.79
CA ALA A 816 29.23 -3.00 18.01
C ALA A 816 30.58 -2.23 18.07
N PRO A 817 30.93 -1.56 19.19
CA PRO A 817 32.18 -0.82 19.34
C PRO A 817 33.43 -1.62 18.98
N SER A 818 33.51 -2.87 19.44
CA SER A 818 34.63 -3.78 19.17
C SER A 818 34.76 -4.12 17.68
N LEU A 819 33.64 -4.22 16.96
CA LEU A 819 33.63 -4.48 15.53
C LEU A 819 34.07 -3.25 14.74
N PHE A 820 33.63 -2.06 15.15
CA PHE A 820 34.06 -0.81 14.54
C PHE A 820 35.57 -0.59 14.69
N GLU A 821 36.14 -0.81 15.88
CA GLU A 821 37.59 -0.69 16.08
C GLU A 821 38.37 -1.69 15.20
N ARG A 822 37.87 -2.92 15.02
CA ARG A 822 38.46 -3.87 14.06
C ARG A 822 38.42 -3.33 12.63
N ILE A 823 37.26 -2.86 12.15
CA ILE A 823 37.16 -2.27 10.80
C ILE A 823 38.13 -1.10 10.63
N LYS A 824 38.22 -0.24 11.66
CA LYS A 824 39.10 0.92 11.69
C LYS A 824 40.56 0.52 11.51
N HIS A 825 41.06 -0.40 12.33
CA HIS A 825 42.46 -0.83 12.29
C HIS A 825 42.80 -1.74 11.10
N GLU A 826 41.93 -2.69 10.79
CA GLU A 826 42.22 -3.73 9.79
C GLU A 826 41.96 -3.25 8.35
N TYR A 827 41.15 -2.20 8.15
CA TYR A 827 40.80 -1.69 6.82
C TYR A 827 40.96 -0.17 6.68
N ILE A 828 40.27 0.65 7.49
CA ILE A 828 40.23 2.11 7.28
C ILE A 828 41.62 2.76 7.39
N GLU A 829 42.44 2.35 8.35
CA GLU A 829 43.81 2.86 8.51
C GLU A 829 44.73 2.51 7.33
N LYS A 830 44.49 1.37 6.67
CA LYS A 830 45.25 0.95 5.48
C LYS A 830 44.90 1.76 4.23
N LEU A 831 43.77 2.47 4.23
CA LEU A 831 43.35 3.32 3.11
C LEU A 831 44.01 4.71 3.12
N PHE A 832 44.83 5.02 4.13
CA PHE A 832 45.57 6.26 4.21
C PHE A 832 46.48 6.44 2.99
N ASP A 833 46.52 7.65 2.42
CA ASP A 833 47.21 8.00 1.16
C ASP A 833 46.71 7.31 -0.12
N THR A 834 45.61 6.53 -0.04
CA THR A 834 45.02 5.93 -1.24
C THR A 834 44.09 6.92 -1.95
N LYS A 835 44.25 7.05 -3.27
CA LYS A 835 43.44 7.95 -4.07
C LYS A 835 41.98 7.45 -4.13
N MET A 836 41.04 8.28 -3.68
CA MET A 836 39.60 8.01 -3.74
C MET A 836 38.81 9.31 -4.01
N LYS A 837 37.47 9.22 -4.02
CA LYS A 837 36.62 10.41 -4.14
C LYS A 837 36.79 11.30 -2.91
N LYS A 838 36.86 12.62 -3.13
CA LYS A 838 37.06 13.60 -2.06
C LYS A 838 36.03 13.50 -0.94
N ASP A 839 34.78 13.20 -1.27
CA ASP A 839 33.72 13.07 -0.26
C ASP A 839 33.93 11.83 0.60
N ASP A 840 34.26 10.69 -0.01
CA ASP A 840 34.58 9.46 0.72
C ASP A 840 35.82 9.66 1.62
N GLU A 841 36.85 10.35 1.11
CA GLU A 841 38.07 10.69 1.88
C GLU A 841 37.76 11.50 3.16
N ILE A 842 36.84 12.47 3.07
CA ILE A 842 36.40 13.25 4.23
C ILE A 842 35.76 12.34 5.28
N ILE A 843 34.91 11.39 4.85
CA ILE A 843 34.24 10.48 5.78
C ILE A 843 35.22 9.46 6.38
N ILE A 844 36.14 8.93 5.58
CA ILE A 844 37.24 8.06 6.07
C ILE A 844 38.05 8.77 7.16
N ASN A 845 38.44 10.03 6.93
CA ASN A 845 39.16 10.82 7.93
C ASN A 845 38.31 11.06 9.19
N ALA A 846 37.01 11.32 9.05
CA ALA A 846 36.11 11.43 10.20
C ALA A 846 36.03 10.13 11.01
N LEU A 847 35.85 8.98 10.34
CA LEU A 847 35.79 7.65 10.96
C LEU A 847 37.07 7.30 11.74
N ARG A 848 38.24 7.75 11.27
CA ARG A 848 39.51 7.56 11.98
C ARG A 848 39.56 8.33 13.31
N LEU A 849 38.96 9.52 13.33
CA LEU A 849 38.96 10.39 14.50
C LEU A 849 37.90 10.01 15.54
N ILE A 850 36.85 9.29 15.12
CA ILE A 850 35.83 8.79 16.04
C ILE A 850 36.42 7.70 16.94
N THR A 851 36.21 7.83 18.25
CA THR A 851 36.44 6.78 19.25
C THR A 851 35.20 5.91 19.36
N ALA A 852 35.36 4.58 19.44
CA ALA A 852 34.20 3.69 19.56
C ALA A 852 33.39 3.88 20.86
N GLU A 853 33.97 4.52 21.87
CA GLU A 853 33.29 5.01 23.05
C GLU A 853 33.19 6.54 22.97
N VAL A 854 31.97 7.07 22.95
CA VAL A 854 31.72 8.47 23.29
C VAL A 854 31.65 8.50 24.82
N SER A 855 32.52 9.28 25.47
CA SER A 855 32.42 9.53 26.91
C SER A 855 31.00 10.01 27.23
N ASP A 856 30.34 9.34 28.17
CA ASP A 856 29.06 9.80 28.75
C ASP A 856 29.24 11.26 29.19
N GLU A 857 28.70 12.24 28.46
CA GLU A 857 28.64 13.65 28.90
C GLU A 857 27.64 13.85 30.06
N LYS A 858 27.37 12.79 30.83
CA LYS A 858 26.62 12.77 32.09
C LYS A 858 27.27 11.85 33.14
N ALA A 859 28.60 11.85 33.21
CA ALA A 859 29.34 11.43 34.41
C ALA A 859 29.66 12.64 35.29
#